data_AF-A0A820MQF9-F1
#
_entry.id   AF-A0A820MQF9-F1
#
_cell.length_a   1.000
_cell.length_b   1.000
_cell.length_c   1.000
_cell.angle_alpha   90.00
_cell.angle_beta   90.00
_cell.angle_gamma   90.00
#
_symmetry.space_group_name_H-M   'P 1'
#
loop_
_entity.id
_entity.type
_entity.pdbx_description
1 polymer ?
#
loop_
_entity_poly.entity_id
_entity_poly.type
_entity_poly.pdbx_seq_one_letter_code
_entity_poly.pdbx_strand_id
1 'polypeptide(L)'
;MLLLIFFYGIEIFLIFNRKLSDNENRIEFHNSVQELLKKLKALSISGINQLKLTNEEKQLAETLTCQYYGDIQLEFKPTSFTDAIELLKNLPNLLGKNNKNTKLKKVLLYPLYLLDDFISAKKRFHVINDHILNKSVEHMTSLHKVVISLNDIKINLSHLKIFYQTEQKRPSDTHIKINHWFDHKNVTLIRKQIALFINFSEINVNKNNIVFVVDEEDINKLQGERGVTTILYQNGVPMNFEIPSKPGCLYTTDNSCHNTMLSWRKPVQGSENIQQYMIYGQNRRNYQWKLLLTTVNDIPSATISNLEQGRYRFKIQGITVAGYTEGSDVCDTIDIVDRLCTEYFLSNEPLPSAEKNYYEQCKEYCKLKKQPLISIPDEIFDSTTELQSSSIKLGIDEDCQTFDLRDFLKKFCDILNIEVNDISIKKRQAGSAILEVTIYGKFKSTDKKLSVKMIYDMLTDKKLELLNQMKIFFLYMGPIESLREILKCREDIKLYPKYNRIYASGNFYWTGALNDGLDRGNQLYYCPIGWQRRSFYVTDNFCERFKGWCICCHGTKFKHGLSILLSGLKPAETKAHGDGIYATPSTNYACHPRYSEVKRIESSSRKLFFKSGNYVQFVVECRVHPKYIRKIGKETLGAEKPIIDSNIPNDSIEWVIDYQNKSIVDFNDSSASIVCSGLMIRVTDDHPGLLPQSQSWYESHICNYPKCCALGIDLEHL
;
A
#
# COMPACT_ATOMS: atom_id res chain seq x y z
N MET A 1 -0.94 47.42 -64.16
CA MET A 1 -2.23 47.78 -63.53
C MET A 1 -2.56 49.20 -63.91
N LEU A 2 -3.82 49.51 -64.20
CA LEU A 2 -4.29 50.90 -64.37
C LEU A 2 -4.69 51.43 -62.99
N LEU A 3 -4.17 52.61 -62.60
CA LEU A 3 -4.55 53.24 -61.33
C LEU A 3 -5.94 53.85 -61.46
N LEU A 4 -6.86 53.53 -60.55
CA LEU A 4 -8.25 54.00 -60.64
C LEU A 4 -8.70 54.85 -59.45
N ILE A 5 -8.20 54.63 -58.23
CA ILE A 5 -8.59 55.42 -57.05
C ILE A 5 -7.37 55.68 -56.15
N PHE A 6 -7.23 56.95 -55.74
CA PHE A 6 -6.19 57.44 -54.83
C PHE A 6 -6.79 57.86 -53.50
N PHE A 7 -6.22 57.36 -52.40
CA PHE A 7 -6.55 57.81 -51.05
C PHE A 7 -5.40 58.63 -50.49
N TYR A 8 -5.66 59.91 -50.25
CA TYR A 8 -4.72 60.83 -49.63
C TYR A 8 -5.01 60.98 -48.14
N GLY A 9 -3.95 61.01 -47.34
CA GLY A 9 -4.02 61.15 -45.88
C GLY A 9 -2.64 61.36 -45.27
N ILE A 10 -2.57 61.36 -43.94
CA ILE A 10 -1.32 61.44 -43.18
C ILE A 10 -1.27 60.30 -42.16
N GLU A 11 -0.08 59.90 -41.77
CA GLU A 11 0.17 58.90 -40.74
C GLU A 11 1.32 59.36 -39.86
N ILE A 12 1.14 59.18 -38.56
CA ILE A 12 2.09 59.55 -37.52
C ILE A 12 2.18 58.40 -36.53
N PHE A 13 3.41 58.05 -36.18
CA PHE A 13 3.77 57.09 -35.15
C PHE A 13 4.46 57.82 -34.00
N LEU A 14 3.94 57.60 -32.79
CA LEU A 14 4.49 58.08 -31.53
C LEU A 14 4.89 56.85 -30.71
N ILE A 15 6.20 56.68 -30.49
CA ILE A 15 6.76 55.51 -29.79
C ILE A 15 7.17 55.93 -28.38
N PHE A 16 6.60 55.28 -27.36
CA PHE A 16 6.88 55.58 -25.96
C PHE A 16 7.75 54.50 -25.31
N ASN A 17 8.84 54.91 -24.65
CA ASN A 17 9.85 54.01 -24.07
C ASN A 17 10.29 54.42 -22.66
N ARG A 18 10.67 53.43 -21.82
CA ARG A 18 11.28 53.59 -20.48
C ARG A 18 12.17 52.38 -20.12
N LYS A 19 13.25 52.60 -19.35
CA LYS A 19 14.07 51.53 -18.74
C LYS A 19 13.45 51.07 -17.41
N LEU A 20 13.38 49.76 -17.18
CA LEU A 20 12.83 49.15 -15.95
C LEU A 20 13.96 48.56 -15.10
N SER A 21 13.74 48.53 -13.78
CA SER A 21 14.58 47.79 -12.82
C SER A 21 14.08 46.34 -12.66
N ASP A 22 14.92 45.46 -12.10
CA ASP A 22 14.61 44.02 -11.96
C ASP A 22 13.39 43.73 -11.07
N ASN A 23 13.04 44.66 -10.18
CA ASN A 23 11.91 44.51 -9.25
C ASN A 23 10.57 45.01 -9.81
N GLU A 24 10.56 45.62 -11.00
CA GLU A 24 9.33 46.17 -11.60
C GLU A 24 8.63 45.14 -12.50
N ASN A 25 7.32 44.97 -12.31
CA ASN A 25 6.52 44.01 -13.08
C ASN A 25 6.28 44.53 -14.51
N ARG A 26 6.90 43.85 -15.49
CA ARG A 26 6.81 44.22 -16.92
C ARG A 26 5.38 44.18 -17.46
N ILE A 27 4.52 43.27 -16.97
CA ILE A 27 3.14 43.13 -17.43
C ILE A 27 2.27 44.26 -16.88
N GLU A 28 2.39 44.55 -15.59
CA GLU A 28 1.68 45.67 -14.97
C GLU A 28 2.08 46.99 -15.62
N PHE A 29 3.38 47.23 -15.81
CA PHE A 29 3.86 48.40 -16.55
C PHE A 29 3.28 48.47 -17.96
N HIS A 30 3.30 47.37 -18.71
CA HIS A 30 2.72 47.32 -20.05
C HIS A 30 1.23 47.69 -20.03
N ASN A 31 0.45 47.11 -19.11
CA ASN A 31 -0.99 47.37 -19.00
C ASN A 31 -1.28 48.84 -18.66
N SER A 32 -0.54 49.42 -17.71
CA SER A 32 -0.69 50.83 -17.33
C SER A 32 -0.34 51.77 -18.48
N VAL A 33 0.72 51.47 -19.25
CA VAL A 33 1.07 52.25 -20.46
C VAL A 33 -0.01 52.08 -21.53
N GLN A 34 -0.57 50.88 -21.73
CA GLN A 34 -1.66 50.66 -22.69
C GLN A 34 -2.92 51.45 -22.34
N GLU A 35 -3.31 51.50 -21.07
CA GLU A 35 -4.42 52.35 -20.59
C GLU A 35 -4.18 53.83 -20.92
N LEU A 36 -2.96 54.32 -20.65
CA LEU A 36 -2.56 55.69 -20.96
C LEU A 36 -2.61 55.97 -22.48
N LEU A 37 -2.13 55.04 -23.30
CA LEU A 37 -2.18 55.14 -24.77
C LEU A 37 -3.61 55.06 -25.33
N LYS A 38 -4.51 54.30 -24.71
CA LYS A 38 -5.95 54.30 -25.09
C LYS A 38 -6.56 55.68 -24.89
N LYS A 39 -6.25 56.35 -23.77
CA LYS A 39 -6.69 57.73 -23.52
C LYS A 39 -6.13 58.69 -24.56
N LEU A 40 -4.83 58.57 -24.89
CA LEU A 40 -4.20 59.36 -25.94
C LEU A 40 -4.85 59.15 -27.30
N LYS A 41 -5.17 57.90 -27.67
CA LYS A 41 -5.92 57.58 -28.90
C LYS A 41 -7.32 58.18 -28.91
N ALA A 42 -8.03 58.17 -27.78
CA ALA A 42 -9.36 58.75 -27.68
C ALA A 42 -9.36 60.27 -27.99
N LEU A 43 -8.30 60.99 -27.63
CA LEU A 43 -8.08 62.40 -27.97
C LEU A 43 -8.09 62.62 -29.50
N SER A 44 -7.44 61.71 -30.25
CA SER A 44 -7.32 61.81 -31.71
C SER A 44 -8.64 61.57 -32.48
N ILE A 45 -9.60 60.89 -31.87
CA ILE A 45 -10.84 60.44 -32.54
C ILE A 45 -12.04 61.33 -32.21
N SER A 46 -12.14 61.81 -30.97
CA SER A 46 -13.37 62.45 -30.44
C SER A 46 -13.32 63.98 -30.36
N GLY A 47 -12.20 64.62 -30.72
CA GLY A 47 -12.07 66.08 -30.67
C GLY A 47 -12.15 66.67 -29.26
N ILE A 48 -11.92 65.86 -28.23
CA ILE A 48 -11.94 66.29 -26.83
C ILE A 48 -10.79 67.29 -26.57
N ASN A 49 -11.12 68.51 -26.15
CA ASN A 49 -10.12 69.57 -25.91
C ASN A 49 -9.22 69.35 -24.68
N GLN A 50 -9.61 68.47 -23.74
CA GLN A 50 -8.84 68.19 -22.52
C GLN A 50 -8.80 66.70 -22.15
N LEU A 51 -7.59 66.14 -22.06
CA LEU A 51 -7.32 64.80 -21.55
C LEU A 51 -7.33 64.84 -20.00
N LYS A 52 -8.20 64.06 -19.34
CA LYS A 52 -8.17 63.90 -17.88
C LYS A 52 -7.35 62.67 -17.51
N LEU A 53 -6.24 62.88 -16.81
CA LEU A 53 -5.38 61.83 -16.26
C LEU A 53 -5.48 61.80 -14.74
N THR A 54 -5.46 60.61 -14.14
CA THR A 54 -5.31 60.43 -12.69
C THR A 54 -3.91 60.85 -12.23
N ASN A 55 -3.68 61.02 -10.93
CA ASN A 55 -2.35 61.39 -10.41
C ASN A 55 -1.30 60.31 -10.73
N GLU A 56 -1.68 59.03 -10.64
CA GLU A 56 -0.82 57.89 -10.97
C GLU A 56 -0.46 57.87 -12.46
N GLU A 57 -1.42 58.16 -13.35
CA GLU A 57 -1.19 58.23 -14.79
C GLU A 57 -0.28 59.39 -15.19
N LYS A 58 -0.38 60.53 -14.49
CA LYS A 58 0.54 61.67 -14.68
C LYS A 58 1.96 61.29 -14.32
N GLN A 59 2.15 60.68 -13.14
CA GLN A 59 3.47 60.20 -12.71
C GLN A 59 4.04 59.20 -13.70
N LEU A 60 3.23 58.26 -14.20
CA LEU A 60 3.66 57.32 -15.22
C LEU A 60 4.06 58.04 -16.52
N ALA A 61 3.24 58.98 -17.00
CA ALA A 61 3.49 59.73 -18.23
C ALA A 61 4.81 60.53 -18.18
N GLU A 62 5.17 61.08 -17.02
CA GLU A 62 6.44 61.78 -16.80
C GLU A 62 7.66 60.87 -16.92
N THR A 63 7.51 59.56 -16.66
CA THR A 63 8.61 58.59 -16.81
C THR A 63 8.82 58.09 -18.24
N LEU A 64 7.94 58.47 -19.17
CA LEU A 64 7.98 58.03 -20.56
C LEU A 64 8.72 59.02 -21.45
N THR A 65 9.58 58.50 -22.32
CA THR A 65 10.15 59.26 -23.44
C THR A 65 9.35 58.98 -24.71
N CYS A 66 9.22 59.96 -25.60
CA CYS A 66 8.50 59.85 -26.87
C CYS A 66 9.45 60.00 -28.06
N GLN A 67 9.24 59.20 -29.10
CA GLN A 67 9.91 59.33 -30.39
C GLN A 67 8.88 59.47 -31.51
N TYR A 68 9.11 60.45 -32.39
CA TYR A 68 8.22 60.80 -33.49
C TYR A 68 8.72 60.29 -34.85
N TYR A 69 7.82 59.64 -35.58
CA TYR A 69 7.98 59.30 -37.00
C TYR A 69 6.67 59.61 -37.73
N GLY A 70 6.67 60.42 -38.79
CA GLY A 70 5.42 60.73 -39.50
C GLY A 70 5.63 61.50 -40.80
N ASP A 71 4.57 61.60 -41.60
CA ASP A 71 4.62 62.24 -42.94
C ASP A 71 4.67 63.77 -42.91
N ILE A 72 4.43 64.38 -41.74
CA ILE A 72 4.46 65.83 -41.56
C ILE A 72 5.82 66.22 -41.03
N GLN A 73 6.50 67.12 -41.73
CA GLN A 73 7.69 67.74 -41.18
C GLN A 73 7.29 68.75 -40.11
N LEU A 74 7.64 68.44 -38.86
CA LEU A 74 7.43 69.32 -37.72
C LEU A 74 8.70 70.12 -37.43
N GLU A 75 8.55 71.37 -37.03
CA GLU A 75 9.67 72.20 -36.56
C GLU A 75 10.24 71.65 -35.24
N PHE A 76 9.35 71.23 -34.34
CA PHE A 76 9.70 70.59 -33.07
C PHE A 76 9.09 69.18 -33.02
N LYS A 77 9.96 68.17 -32.84
CA LYS A 77 9.51 66.77 -32.70
C LYS A 77 9.17 66.49 -31.23
N PRO A 78 8.03 65.83 -30.94
CA PRO A 78 7.68 65.53 -29.56
C PRO A 78 8.66 64.54 -28.94
N THR A 79 9.09 64.85 -27.71
CA THR A 79 10.03 64.04 -26.91
C THR A 79 9.44 63.52 -25.60
N SER A 80 8.28 64.06 -25.20
CA SER A 80 7.53 63.66 -24.00
C SER A 80 6.09 63.23 -24.33
N PHE A 81 5.40 62.66 -23.33
CA PHE A 81 3.96 62.35 -23.44
C PHE A 81 3.10 63.63 -23.58
N THR A 82 3.52 64.73 -22.95
CA THR A 82 2.83 66.01 -23.03
C THR A 82 2.96 66.63 -24.43
N ASP A 83 4.16 66.60 -25.02
CA ASP A 83 4.40 67.10 -26.39
C ASP A 83 3.54 66.32 -27.41
N ALA A 84 3.39 65.01 -27.20
CA ALA A 84 2.56 64.15 -28.03
C ALA A 84 1.07 64.56 -27.98
N ILE A 85 0.55 64.92 -26.80
CA ILE A 85 -0.83 65.43 -26.67
C ILE A 85 -0.99 66.73 -27.47
N GLU A 86 -0.04 67.66 -27.35
CA GLU A 86 -0.09 68.95 -28.02
C GLU A 86 -0.05 68.79 -29.55
N LEU A 87 0.83 67.93 -30.05
CA LEU A 87 0.89 67.60 -31.48
C LEU A 87 -0.45 67.06 -32.00
N LEU A 88 -1.07 66.12 -31.28
CA LEU A 88 -2.36 65.54 -31.68
C LEU A 88 -3.48 66.57 -31.70
N LYS A 89 -3.49 67.53 -30.76
CA LYS A 89 -4.47 68.64 -30.75
C LYS A 89 -4.31 69.56 -31.96
N ASN A 90 -3.08 69.83 -32.38
CA ASN A 90 -2.80 70.72 -33.50
C ASN A 90 -2.87 70.02 -34.88
N LEU A 91 -3.05 68.70 -34.89
CA LEU A 91 -3.00 67.89 -36.11
C LEU A 91 -3.96 68.35 -37.23
N PRO A 92 -5.23 68.74 -36.95
CA PRO A 92 -6.12 69.24 -38.00
C PRO A 92 -5.60 70.49 -38.71
N ASN A 93 -4.93 71.39 -37.99
CA ASN A 93 -4.35 72.61 -38.56
C ASN A 93 -3.14 72.28 -39.46
N LEU A 94 -2.38 71.26 -39.09
CA LEU A 94 -1.18 70.83 -39.82
C LEU A 94 -1.48 70.19 -41.19
N LEU A 95 -2.74 69.79 -41.46
CA LEU A 95 -3.17 69.30 -42.78
C LEU A 95 -3.17 70.40 -43.86
N GLY A 96 -3.22 71.67 -43.45
CA GLY A 96 -3.25 72.84 -44.35
C GLY A 96 -4.58 73.04 -45.07
N LYS A 97 -4.83 74.26 -45.59
CA LYS A 97 -6.04 74.59 -46.37
C LYS A 97 -6.23 73.60 -47.52
N ASN A 98 -7.45 73.09 -47.69
CA ASN A 98 -7.83 72.07 -48.68
C ASN A 98 -7.00 70.76 -48.61
N ASN A 99 -6.51 70.38 -47.43
CA ASN A 99 -5.73 69.15 -47.21
C ASN A 99 -4.44 69.04 -48.03
N LYS A 100 -3.84 70.18 -48.38
CA LYS A 100 -2.65 70.26 -49.25
C LYS A 100 -1.42 69.49 -48.74
N ASN A 101 -1.33 69.24 -47.43
CA ASN A 101 -0.20 68.53 -46.82
C ASN A 101 -0.41 67.01 -46.74
N THR A 102 -1.55 66.50 -47.22
CA THR A 102 -1.80 65.05 -47.27
C THR A 102 -0.90 64.36 -48.29
N LYS A 103 -0.53 63.11 -48.01
CA LYS A 103 0.28 62.24 -48.86
C LYS A 103 -0.55 61.07 -49.38
N LEU A 104 -0.12 60.50 -50.50
CA LEU A 104 -0.76 59.30 -51.04
C LEU A 104 -0.52 58.12 -50.10
N LYS A 105 -1.59 57.50 -49.58
CA LYS A 105 -1.51 56.40 -48.60
C LYS A 105 -1.89 55.06 -49.16
N LYS A 106 -2.96 55.03 -49.95
CA LYS A 106 -3.45 53.80 -50.57
C LYS A 106 -3.81 54.07 -52.01
N VAL A 107 -3.42 53.14 -52.86
CA VAL A 107 -3.78 53.14 -54.27
C VAL A 107 -4.56 51.87 -54.54
N LEU A 108 -5.75 52.01 -55.12
CA LEU A 108 -6.46 50.87 -55.69
C LEU A 108 -6.08 50.75 -57.16
N LEU A 109 -5.44 49.63 -57.45
CA LEU A 109 -4.95 49.28 -58.76
C LEU A 109 -5.96 48.34 -59.42
N TYR A 110 -6.37 48.66 -60.65
CA TYR A 110 -7.22 47.77 -61.44
C TYR A 110 -6.35 46.75 -62.19
N PRO A 111 -6.62 45.44 -62.05
CA PRO A 111 -5.85 44.41 -62.74
C PRO A 111 -6.06 44.50 -64.25
N LEU A 112 -4.98 44.65 -65.01
CA LEU A 112 -5.06 44.82 -66.47
C LEU A 112 -5.65 43.60 -67.19
N TYR A 113 -5.55 42.41 -66.59
CA TYR A 113 -6.07 41.17 -67.20
C TYR A 113 -7.61 41.08 -67.23
N LEU A 114 -8.32 41.99 -66.54
CA LEU A 114 -9.79 42.09 -66.58
C LEU A 114 -10.30 42.98 -67.72
N LEU A 115 -9.40 43.63 -68.48
CA LEU A 115 -9.74 44.33 -69.71
C LEU A 115 -9.54 43.35 -70.87
N ASP A 116 -10.59 43.13 -71.68
CA ASP A 116 -10.74 42.00 -72.61
C ASP A 116 -9.56 41.81 -73.60
N ASP A 117 -8.82 42.87 -73.93
CA ASP A 117 -7.72 42.81 -74.89
C ASP A 117 -6.34 42.41 -74.31
N PHE A 118 -6.22 42.17 -73.00
CA PHE A 118 -4.92 41.91 -72.34
C PHE A 118 -4.78 40.52 -71.69
N ILE A 119 -5.55 39.54 -72.15
CA ILE A 119 -5.47 38.14 -71.68
C ILE A 119 -4.08 37.52 -71.89
N SER A 120 -3.30 38.00 -72.87
CA SER A 120 -1.93 37.55 -73.16
C SER A 120 -0.85 38.09 -72.20
N ALA A 121 -1.17 39.05 -71.32
CA ALA A 121 -0.24 39.58 -70.30
C ALA A 121 -0.24 38.78 -68.97
N LYS A 122 -0.91 37.62 -68.93
CA LYS A 122 -1.12 36.81 -67.70
C LYS A 122 0.12 36.06 -67.18
N LYS A 123 1.32 36.25 -67.77
CA LYS A 123 2.47 35.34 -67.55
C LYS A 123 3.62 35.83 -66.67
N ARG A 124 3.60 37.02 -66.08
CA ARG A 124 4.67 37.44 -65.14
C ARG A 124 4.15 38.30 -63.98
N PHE A 125 3.50 37.65 -63.03
CA PHE A 125 3.53 38.10 -61.63
C PHE A 125 4.12 36.95 -60.81
N HIS A 126 5.37 37.08 -60.39
CA HIS A 126 5.92 36.23 -59.34
C HIS A 126 5.16 36.59 -58.06
N VAL A 127 4.20 35.73 -57.70
CA VAL A 127 3.49 35.80 -56.44
C VAL A 127 4.55 35.77 -55.34
N ILE A 128 4.57 36.79 -54.49
CA ILE A 128 5.42 36.81 -53.30
C ILE A 128 5.12 35.52 -52.54
N ASN A 129 6.13 34.68 -52.36
CA ASN A 129 5.94 33.42 -51.65
C ASN A 129 5.76 33.75 -50.16
N ASP A 130 4.51 33.69 -49.70
CA ASP A 130 4.13 33.97 -48.32
C ASP A 130 4.97 33.16 -47.32
N HIS A 131 5.38 31.94 -47.68
CA HIS A 131 6.24 31.12 -46.84
C HIS A 131 7.65 31.72 -46.67
N ILE A 132 8.27 32.22 -47.74
CA ILE A 132 9.61 32.83 -47.68
C ILE A 132 9.55 34.16 -46.91
N LEU A 133 8.50 34.94 -47.14
CA LEU A 133 8.30 36.20 -46.44
C LEU A 133 8.14 35.97 -44.92
N ASN A 134 7.27 35.04 -44.53
CA ASN A 134 7.05 34.70 -43.12
C ASN A 134 8.34 34.21 -42.45
N LYS A 135 9.07 33.31 -43.10
CA LYS A 135 10.33 32.77 -42.55
C LYS A 135 11.41 33.84 -42.39
N SER A 136 11.48 34.80 -43.32
CA SER A 136 12.42 35.91 -43.23
C SER A 136 12.10 36.85 -42.07
N VAL A 137 10.82 37.15 -41.85
CA VAL A 137 10.36 37.95 -40.71
C VAL A 137 10.66 37.24 -39.38
N GLU A 138 10.41 35.93 -39.30
CA GLU A 138 10.71 35.11 -38.11
C GLU A 138 12.21 35.14 -37.74
N HIS A 139 13.10 34.94 -38.72
CA HIS A 139 14.54 34.96 -38.49
C HIS A 139 15.05 36.34 -38.04
N MET A 140 14.61 37.42 -38.70
CA MET A 140 15.00 38.78 -38.32
C MET A 140 14.51 39.13 -36.90
N THR A 141 13.28 38.75 -36.56
CA THR A 141 12.73 38.97 -35.21
C THR A 141 13.52 38.21 -34.15
N SER A 142 13.96 36.99 -34.45
CA SER A 142 14.75 36.16 -33.54
C SER A 142 16.12 36.77 -33.26
N LEU A 143 16.82 37.24 -34.31
CA LEU A 143 18.10 37.94 -34.16
C LEU A 143 17.98 39.22 -33.33
N HIS A 144 16.92 40.00 -33.56
CA HIS A 144 16.70 41.24 -32.82
C HIS A 144 16.50 40.98 -31.32
N LYS A 145 15.78 39.90 -30.95
CA LYS A 145 15.62 39.49 -29.54
C LYS A 145 16.97 39.18 -28.86
N VAL A 146 17.87 38.48 -29.55
CA VAL A 146 19.20 38.15 -29.01
C VAL A 146 20.00 39.42 -28.72
N VAL A 147 19.98 40.40 -29.63
CA VAL A 147 20.68 41.68 -29.46
C VAL A 147 20.16 42.42 -28.22
N ILE A 148 18.85 42.43 -27.99
CA ILE A 148 18.25 43.04 -26.79
C ILE A 148 18.76 42.34 -25.53
N SER A 149 18.74 40.99 -25.49
CA SER A 149 19.20 40.23 -24.33
C SER A 149 20.69 40.43 -24.02
N LEU A 150 21.53 40.57 -25.03
CA LEU A 150 22.96 40.83 -24.84
C LEU A 150 23.21 42.22 -24.23
N ASN A 151 22.44 43.23 -24.67
CA ASN A 151 22.52 44.57 -24.11
C ASN A 151 22.09 44.61 -22.63
N ASP A 152 21.11 43.78 -22.22
CA ASP A 152 20.67 43.67 -20.83
C ASP A 152 21.76 43.12 -19.90
N ILE A 153 22.58 42.16 -20.36
CA ILE A 153 23.63 41.49 -19.54
C ILE A 153 24.95 42.29 -19.51
N LYS A 154 25.03 43.44 -20.22
CA LYS A 154 26.24 44.29 -20.34
C LYS A 154 27.51 43.56 -20.80
N ILE A 155 27.38 42.45 -21.53
CA ILE A 155 28.54 41.73 -22.09
C ILE A 155 29.04 42.51 -23.31
N ASN A 156 30.30 42.95 -23.27
CA ASN A 156 30.92 43.61 -24.42
C ASN A 156 31.07 42.62 -25.60
N LEU A 157 30.78 43.07 -26.83
CA LEU A 157 30.94 42.30 -28.07
C LEU A 157 32.35 41.69 -28.23
N SER A 158 33.38 42.27 -27.58
CA SER A 158 34.74 41.72 -27.53
C SER A 158 34.84 40.36 -26.81
N HIS A 159 34.07 40.12 -25.74
CA HIS A 159 34.07 38.84 -25.01
C HIS A 159 33.37 37.73 -25.82
N LEU A 160 32.35 38.09 -26.62
CA LEU A 160 31.69 37.18 -27.56
C LEU A 160 32.61 36.76 -28.70
N LYS A 161 33.54 37.62 -29.13
CA LYS A 161 34.50 37.29 -30.19
C LYS A 161 35.44 36.14 -29.77
N ILE A 162 35.86 36.11 -28.51
CA ILE A 162 36.64 34.99 -27.94
C ILE A 162 35.80 33.71 -27.92
N PHE A 163 34.55 33.80 -27.44
CA PHE A 163 33.62 32.66 -27.37
C PHE A 163 33.31 32.07 -28.75
N TYR A 164 33.10 32.91 -29.76
CA TYR A 164 32.80 32.48 -31.14
C TYR A 164 34.04 31.94 -31.87
N GLN A 165 35.23 32.47 -31.57
CA GLN A 165 36.49 31.98 -32.15
C GLN A 165 36.91 30.63 -31.56
N THR A 166 36.57 30.34 -30.30
CA THR A 166 36.79 29.00 -29.71
C THR A 166 35.88 27.92 -30.30
N GLU A 167 34.69 28.29 -30.77
CA GLU A 167 33.68 27.38 -31.37
C GLU A 167 33.98 26.99 -32.83
N GLN A 168 34.82 27.74 -33.56
CA GLN A 168 35.11 27.45 -34.99
C GLN A 168 36.07 26.27 -35.22
N LYS A 169 36.54 25.57 -34.17
CA LYS A 169 37.31 24.32 -34.36
C LYS A 169 36.37 23.10 -34.50
N ARG A 170 35.99 22.87 -35.77
CA ARG A 170 35.38 21.67 -36.41
C ARG A 170 33.88 21.43 -36.21
N PRO A 171 33.07 21.56 -37.28
CA PRO A 171 31.74 20.97 -37.38
C PRO A 171 31.87 19.53 -37.91
N SER A 172 32.32 18.63 -37.05
CA SER A 172 32.12 17.19 -37.24
C SER A 172 32.09 16.56 -35.86
N ASP A 173 30.96 15.92 -35.56
CA ASP A 173 30.61 15.20 -34.33
C ASP A 173 29.81 16.01 -33.28
N THR A 174 28.51 15.68 -33.24
CA THR A 174 27.61 15.62 -32.08
C THR A 174 27.89 16.52 -30.88
N HIS A 175 26.95 17.45 -30.60
CA HIS A 175 26.67 18.04 -29.28
C HIS A 175 27.88 18.12 -28.32
N ILE A 176 28.84 18.99 -28.60
CA ILE A 176 29.81 19.40 -27.58
C ILE A 176 29.03 20.25 -26.55
N LYS A 177 28.60 19.62 -25.45
CA LYS A 177 28.20 20.35 -24.25
C LYS A 177 29.44 21.05 -23.71
N ILE A 178 29.52 22.37 -23.88
CA ILE A 178 30.49 23.17 -23.14
C ILE A 178 30.06 23.14 -21.67
N ASN A 179 30.69 22.27 -20.88
CA ASN A 179 30.49 22.20 -19.43
C ASN A 179 31.26 23.34 -18.75
N HIS A 180 30.61 24.49 -18.60
CA HIS A 180 31.14 25.56 -17.76
C HIS A 180 31.24 25.11 -16.30
N TRP A 181 32.28 25.57 -15.58
CA TRP A 181 32.40 25.27 -14.15
C TRP A 181 31.22 25.84 -13.35
N PHE A 182 30.58 26.89 -13.88
CA PHE A 182 29.36 27.50 -13.34
C PHE A 182 28.06 26.96 -13.97
N ASP A 183 28.08 25.77 -14.59
CA ASP A 183 26.84 25.08 -14.94
C ASP A 183 26.02 24.76 -13.67
N HIS A 184 24.69 24.73 -13.79
CA HIS A 184 23.73 24.71 -12.69
C HIS A 184 24.03 23.60 -11.65
N LYS A 185 24.46 22.42 -12.11
CA LYS A 185 24.81 21.30 -11.23
C LYS A 185 26.04 21.61 -10.35
N ASN A 186 27.06 22.24 -10.91
CA ASN A 186 28.29 22.59 -10.20
C ASN A 186 28.07 23.77 -9.25
N VAL A 187 27.33 24.80 -9.67
CA VAL A 187 27.00 25.95 -8.80
C VAL A 187 26.21 25.49 -7.58
N THR A 188 25.29 24.53 -7.74
CA THR A 188 24.55 23.97 -6.62
C THR A 188 25.47 23.25 -5.64
N LEU A 189 26.46 22.49 -6.13
CA LEU A 189 27.43 21.80 -5.29
C LEU A 189 28.36 22.79 -4.55
N ILE A 190 28.88 23.79 -5.25
CA ILE A 190 29.73 24.84 -4.68
C ILE A 190 28.97 25.60 -3.58
N ARG A 191 27.72 26.00 -3.82
CA ARG A 191 26.89 26.67 -2.81
C ARG A 191 26.67 25.80 -1.57
N LYS A 192 26.52 24.47 -1.73
CA LYS A 192 26.40 23.54 -0.60
C LYS A 192 27.70 23.47 0.21
N GLN A 193 28.86 23.39 -0.43
CA GLN A 193 30.16 23.36 0.25
C GLN A 193 30.42 24.67 1.01
N ILE A 194 30.13 25.83 0.40
CA ILE A 194 30.25 27.14 1.06
C ILE A 194 29.32 27.22 2.28
N ALA A 195 28.06 26.78 2.16
CA ALA A 195 27.12 26.76 3.27
C ALA A 195 27.60 25.85 4.42
N LEU A 196 28.14 24.67 4.09
CA LEU A 196 28.73 23.76 5.09
C LEU A 196 29.92 24.41 5.81
N PHE A 197 30.81 25.08 5.09
CA PHE A 197 31.95 25.77 5.68
C PHE A 197 31.53 26.89 6.62
N ILE A 198 30.57 27.73 6.20
CA ILE A 198 30.02 28.81 7.03
C ILE A 198 29.42 28.23 8.32
N ASN A 199 28.50 27.27 8.22
CA ASN A 199 27.86 26.67 9.40
C ASN A 199 28.88 26.02 10.35
N PHE A 200 29.85 25.28 9.81
CA PHE A 200 30.89 24.64 10.61
C PHE A 200 31.77 25.67 11.32
N SER A 201 32.08 26.79 10.66
CA SER A 201 32.86 27.88 11.24
C SER A 201 32.13 28.58 12.40
N GLU A 202 30.83 28.83 12.25
CA GLU A 202 29.99 29.48 13.27
C GLU A 202 29.88 28.61 14.53
N ILE A 203 29.68 27.30 14.37
CA ILE A 203 29.55 26.36 15.50
C ILE A 203 30.84 26.26 16.31
N ASN A 204 31.99 26.38 15.64
CA ASN A 204 33.31 26.23 16.25
C ASN A 204 33.99 27.56 16.55
N VAL A 205 33.30 28.71 16.40
CA VAL A 205 33.87 30.05 16.60
C VAL A 205 34.48 30.26 17.99
N ASN A 206 33.92 29.61 19.02
CA ASN A 206 34.38 29.74 20.41
C ASN A 206 35.53 28.77 20.75
N LYS A 207 36.04 28.00 19.79
CA LYS A 207 37.18 27.10 20.00
C LYS A 207 38.47 27.83 19.69
N ASN A 208 39.19 28.24 20.73
CA ASN A 208 40.43 29.02 20.64
C ASN A 208 41.59 28.34 19.88
N ASN A 209 41.44 27.07 19.49
CA ASN A 209 42.45 26.28 18.80
C ASN A 209 42.15 26.05 17.30
N ILE A 210 41.12 26.69 16.73
CA ILE A 210 40.73 26.54 15.32
C ILE A 210 40.57 27.93 14.67
N VAL A 211 41.03 28.08 13.42
CA VAL A 211 40.92 29.32 12.63
C VAL A 211 40.41 28.98 11.23
N PHE A 212 39.51 29.82 10.70
CA PHE A 212 38.90 29.67 9.36
C PHE A 212 39.38 30.77 8.41
N VAL A 213 39.77 30.40 7.18
CA VAL A 213 40.33 31.31 6.17
C VAL A 213 39.73 31.00 4.79
N VAL A 214 39.52 32.03 3.94
CA VAL A 214 39.07 31.91 2.54
C VAL A 214 40.09 32.60 1.65
N ASP A 215 40.54 31.93 0.59
CA ASP A 215 41.53 32.44 -0.36
C ASP A 215 41.16 32.07 -1.80
N GLU A 216 41.64 32.83 -2.78
CA GLU A 216 41.49 32.58 -4.22
C GLU A 216 42.85 32.20 -4.82
N GLU A 217 43.01 30.95 -5.24
CA GLU A 217 44.27 30.46 -5.82
C GLU A 217 44.07 29.87 -7.23
N ASP A 218 45.10 30.00 -8.08
CA ASP A 218 45.05 29.60 -9.49
C ASP A 218 44.91 28.07 -9.64
N ILE A 219 43.93 27.64 -10.44
CA ILE A 219 43.46 26.25 -10.64
C ILE A 219 44.59 25.28 -11.05
N ASN A 220 45.71 25.80 -11.56
CA ASN A 220 46.83 24.99 -12.03
C ASN A 220 47.68 24.33 -10.91
N LYS A 221 47.46 24.64 -9.62
CA LYS A 221 48.19 24.02 -8.50
C LYS A 221 47.45 22.86 -7.81
N LEU A 222 46.13 22.77 -7.96
CA LEU A 222 45.32 21.72 -7.37
C LEU A 222 44.94 20.73 -8.48
N GLN A 223 45.22 19.44 -8.26
CA GLN A 223 45.10 18.37 -9.26
C GLN A 223 43.65 18.17 -9.77
N GLY A 224 43.16 19.05 -10.65
CA GLY A 224 41.95 18.84 -11.43
C GLY A 224 40.61 19.14 -10.73
N GLU A 225 40.60 19.70 -9.53
CA GLU A 225 39.35 20.14 -8.89
C GLU A 225 38.88 21.49 -9.45
N ARG A 226 37.73 21.52 -10.12
CA ARG A 226 37.07 22.74 -10.58
C ARG A 226 36.03 23.18 -9.54
N GLY A 227 36.25 24.27 -8.81
CA GLY A 227 35.26 24.81 -7.86
C GLY A 227 35.87 25.36 -6.56
N VAL A 228 35.27 25.01 -5.42
CA VAL A 228 35.70 25.37 -4.06
C VAL A 228 36.16 24.09 -3.35
N THR A 229 37.24 24.16 -2.57
CA THR A 229 37.76 23.03 -1.80
C THR A 229 38.08 23.46 -0.37
N THR A 230 38.09 22.51 0.58
CA THR A 230 38.42 22.77 1.98
C THR A 230 39.65 21.96 2.36
N ILE A 231 40.63 22.61 2.98
CA ILE A 231 41.88 21.97 3.43
C ILE A 231 42.02 22.20 4.93
N LEU A 232 42.20 21.12 5.70
CA LEU A 232 42.50 21.20 7.12
C LEU A 232 44.01 21.21 7.32
N TYR A 233 44.52 22.19 8.06
CA TYR A 233 45.91 22.20 8.52
C TYR A 233 45.98 21.83 9.99
N GLN A 234 46.65 20.74 10.32
CA GLN A 234 46.90 20.32 11.70
C GLN A 234 48.39 20.47 11.99
N ASN A 235 48.74 21.33 12.95
CA ASN A 235 50.14 21.67 13.28
C ASN A 235 50.96 22.10 12.04
N GLY A 236 50.33 22.83 11.10
CA GLY A 236 50.97 23.31 9.88
C GLY A 236 51.05 22.29 8.73
N VAL A 237 50.56 21.06 8.92
CA VAL A 237 50.55 20.01 7.89
C VAL A 237 49.15 19.89 7.27
N PRO A 238 49.01 19.90 5.92
CA PRO A 238 47.73 19.68 5.27
C PRO A 238 47.28 18.22 5.47
N MET A 239 46.03 18.07 5.88
CA MET A 239 45.36 16.79 6.12
C MET A 239 44.18 16.65 5.17
N ASN A 240 43.93 15.42 4.71
CA ASN A 240 42.69 15.13 3.99
C ASN A 240 41.52 15.25 4.98
N PHE A 241 40.63 16.20 4.73
CA PHE A 241 39.51 16.47 5.61
C PHE A 241 38.36 17.05 4.80
N GLU A 242 37.24 16.33 4.82
CA GLU A 242 35.98 16.80 4.26
C GLU A 242 35.04 17.17 5.42
N ILE A 243 34.54 18.40 5.41
CA ILE A 243 33.59 18.88 6.45
C ILE A 243 32.34 17.99 6.41
N PRO A 244 32.02 17.29 7.50
CA PRO A 244 30.85 16.42 7.49
C PRO A 244 29.56 17.23 7.42
N SER A 245 28.65 16.80 6.56
CA SER A 245 27.27 17.32 6.56
C SER A 245 26.55 16.95 7.87
N LYS A 246 25.42 17.61 8.19
CA LYS A 246 24.64 17.24 9.38
C LYS A 246 24.23 15.75 9.37
N PRO A 247 24.29 15.04 10.52
CA PRO A 247 23.75 13.69 10.61
C PRO A 247 22.23 13.68 10.37
N GLY A 248 21.71 12.53 9.93
CA GLY A 248 20.26 12.35 9.80
C GLY A 248 19.54 12.38 11.15
N CYS A 249 18.24 12.65 11.12
CA CYS A 249 17.41 12.56 12.33
C CYS A 249 17.50 11.16 12.95
N LEU A 250 17.50 11.14 14.28
CA LEU A 250 17.36 9.94 15.10
C LEU A 250 15.98 9.33 14.89
N TYR A 251 15.93 8.02 14.75
CA TYR A 251 14.70 7.23 14.73
C TYR A 251 14.84 6.04 15.68
N THR A 252 13.72 5.62 16.25
CA THR A 252 13.69 4.44 17.12
C THR A 252 13.70 3.17 16.27
N THR A 253 14.55 2.22 16.66
CA THR A 253 14.61 0.88 16.04
C THR A 253 14.09 -0.19 16.99
N ASP A 254 14.21 0.06 18.30
CA ASP A 254 13.51 -0.66 19.35
C ASP A 254 13.17 0.31 20.49
N ASN A 255 11.98 0.17 21.06
CA ASN A 255 11.53 0.98 22.18
C ASN A 255 10.92 0.02 23.21
N SER A 256 11.81 -0.50 24.04
CA SER A 256 11.48 -1.32 25.20
C SER A 256 11.13 -0.43 26.40
N CYS A 257 10.54 -1.00 27.44
CA CYS A 257 10.08 -0.26 28.61
C CYS A 257 11.17 0.54 29.34
N HIS A 258 12.46 0.21 29.18
CA HIS A 258 13.59 0.82 29.93
C HIS A 258 14.78 1.28 29.07
N ASN A 259 14.83 0.88 27.79
CA ASN A 259 15.92 1.20 26.86
C ASN A 259 15.35 1.59 25.50
N THR A 260 15.78 2.74 24.99
CA THR A 260 15.45 3.18 23.62
C THR A 260 16.69 3.02 22.75
N MET A 261 16.60 2.14 21.75
CA MET A 261 17.63 1.99 20.73
C MET A 261 17.38 3.00 19.62
N LEU A 262 18.24 4.02 19.57
CA LEU A 262 18.20 5.06 18.55
C LEU A 262 19.20 4.71 17.46
N SER A 263 18.75 4.81 16.22
CA SER A 263 19.60 4.72 15.04
C SER A 263 19.46 6.00 14.22
N TRP A 264 20.48 6.32 13.42
CA TRP A 264 20.48 7.49 12.55
C TRP A 264 21.20 7.18 11.25
N ARG A 265 21.12 8.10 10.30
CA ARG A 265 21.97 8.04 9.10
C ARG A 265 23.24 8.84 9.37
N LYS A 266 24.39 8.27 9.04
CA LYS A 266 25.66 9.03 9.01
C LYS A 266 25.51 10.24 8.07
N PRO A 267 26.32 11.30 8.26
CA PRO A 267 26.48 12.35 7.26
C PRO A 267 26.61 11.78 5.85
N VAL A 268 26.00 12.43 4.86
CA VAL A 268 26.13 12.01 3.45
C VAL A 268 27.53 12.34 2.92
N GLN A 269 28.11 13.43 3.42
CA GLN A 269 29.42 13.94 3.07
C GLN A 269 30.32 13.96 4.31
N GLY A 270 31.61 13.66 4.18
CA GLY A 270 32.61 13.69 5.25
C GLY A 270 32.38 12.71 6.41
N SER A 271 31.62 11.63 6.22
CA SER A 271 31.23 10.71 7.31
C SER A 271 32.41 9.99 7.97
N GLU A 272 33.48 9.78 7.21
CA GLU A 272 34.73 9.15 7.63
C GLU A 272 35.54 10.02 8.61
N ASN A 273 35.25 11.32 8.66
CA ASN A 273 35.91 12.25 9.58
C ASN A 273 35.19 12.34 10.95
N ILE A 274 34.08 11.59 11.13
CA ILE A 274 33.36 11.49 12.39
C ILE A 274 34.04 10.46 13.29
N GLN A 275 34.35 10.88 14.53
CA GLN A 275 34.92 10.01 15.55
C GLN A 275 33.85 9.49 16.52
N GLN A 276 32.93 10.37 16.92
CA GLN A 276 31.90 10.12 17.93
C GLN A 276 30.65 10.99 17.65
N TYR A 277 29.56 10.71 18.34
CA TYR A 277 28.32 11.48 18.29
C TYR A 277 27.87 11.91 19.69
N MET A 278 27.34 13.12 19.79
CA MET A 278 26.65 13.63 20.98
C MET A 278 25.15 13.60 20.73
N ILE A 279 24.41 12.88 21.59
CA ILE A 279 22.95 12.79 21.52
C ILE A 279 22.35 13.64 22.64
N TYR A 280 21.57 14.62 22.23
CA TYR A 280 20.84 15.51 23.12
C TYR A 280 19.35 15.12 23.12
N GLY A 281 18.74 15.20 24.30
CA GLY A 281 17.30 15.02 24.46
C GLY A 281 16.69 16.17 25.24
N GLN A 282 15.46 16.50 24.88
CA GLN A 282 14.65 17.50 25.55
C GLN A 282 13.29 16.88 25.87
N ASN A 283 12.98 16.77 27.16
CA ASN A 283 11.65 16.38 27.59
C ASN A 283 10.71 17.59 27.37
N ARG A 284 9.55 17.38 26.75
CA ARG A 284 8.58 18.47 26.52
C ARG A 284 8.08 19.14 27.80
N ARG A 285 8.26 18.53 28.98
CA ARG A 285 7.89 19.13 30.27
C ARG A 285 8.90 20.18 30.75
N ASN A 286 10.19 20.00 30.47
CA ASN A 286 11.25 20.85 31.01
C ASN A 286 11.85 21.82 29.99
N TYR A 287 11.56 21.65 28.69
CA TYR A 287 12.01 22.50 27.58
C TYR A 287 13.53 22.79 27.54
N GLN A 288 14.35 22.01 28.25
CA GLN A 288 15.81 22.16 28.27
C GLN A 288 16.47 21.01 27.53
N TRP A 289 17.39 21.35 26.62
CA TRP A 289 18.24 20.35 25.96
C TRP A 289 19.29 19.86 26.94
N LYS A 290 19.35 18.54 27.14
CA LYS A 290 20.36 17.87 27.97
C LYS A 290 21.15 16.90 27.11
N LEU A 291 22.47 16.87 27.29
CA LEU A 291 23.32 15.81 26.75
C LEU A 291 22.95 14.49 27.43
N LEU A 292 22.48 13.52 26.65
CA LEU A 292 22.07 12.22 27.15
C LEU A 292 23.18 11.18 27.01
N LEU A 293 23.92 11.23 25.91
CA LEU A 293 24.97 10.27 25.61
C LEU A 293 26.02 10.87 24.66
N THR A 294 27.29 10.55 24.89
CA THR A 294 28.34 10.64 23.87
C THR A 294 28.71 9.21 23.48
N THR A 295 28.66 8.88 22.19
CA THR A 295 29.00 7.54 21.71
C THR A 295 30.50 7.29 21.83
N VAL A 296 30.88 6.02 21.95
CA VAL A 296 32.30 5.62 22.03
C VAL A 296 32.98 5.59 20.65
N ASN A 297 32.19 5.50 19.58
CA ASN A 297 32.64 5.37 18.20
C ASN A 297 31.64 6.04 17.23
N ASP A 298 31.91 5.90 15.94
CA ASP A 298 31.13 6.45 14.83
C ASP A 298 29.99 5.50 14.37
N ILE A 299 29.66 4.45 15.12
CA ILE A 299 28.58 3.52 14.76
C ILE A 299 27.24 4.29 14.85
N PRO A 300 26.38 4.24 13.81
CA PRO A 300 25.18 5.07 13.73
C PRO A 300 23.99 4.51 14.53
N SER A 301 24.27 3.94 15.70
CA SER A 301 23.28 3.37 16.61
C SER A 301 23.77 3.46 18.05
N ALA A 302 22.87 3.80 18.97
CA ALA A 302 23.17 3.80 20.40
C ALA A 302 21.93 3.51 21.24
N THR A 303 22.15 2.87 22.38
CA THR A 303 21.11 2.61 23.37
C THR A 303 21.17 3.66 24.46
N ILE A 304 20.05 4.36 24.69
CA ILE A 304 19.90 5.27 25.82
C ILE A 304 19.07 4.58 26.90
N SER A 305 19.68 4.41 28.07
CA SER A 305 19.06 3.83 29.26
C SER A 305 18.57 4.93 30.21
N ASN A 306 17.59 4.60 31.05
CA ASN A 306 17.10 5.46 32.15
C ASN A 306 16.47 6.80 31.71
N LEU A 307 15.77 6.80 30.57
CA LEU A 307 14.91 7.94 30.21
C LEU A 307 13.61 7.90 31.02
N GLU A 308 13.23 9.03 31.61
CA GLU A 308 11.93 9.18 32.27
C GLU A 308 10.79 9.07 31.25
N GLN A 309 9.59 8.69 31.71
CA GLN A 309 8.41 8.66 30.86
C GLN A 309 8.04 10.07 30.39
N GLY A 310 7.77 10.21 29.10
CA GLY A 310 7.38 11.49 28.52
C GLY A 310 7.65 11.60 27.03
N ARG A 311 7.29 12.75 26.47
CA ARG A 311 7.52 13.08 25.06
C ARG A 311 8.87 13.77 24.91
N TYR A 312 9.79 13.14 24.19
CA TYR A 312 11.13 13.65 23.96
C TYR A 312 11.30 14.15 22.54
N ARG A 313 12.07 15.23 22.40
CA ARG A 313 12.71 15.59 21.12
C ARG A 313 14.19 15.29 21.24
N PHE A 314 14.78 14.82 20.16
CA PHE A 314 16.19 14.52 20.11
C PHE A 314 16.92 15.36 19.07
N LYS A 315 18.22 15.55 19.30
CA LYS A 315 19.19 16.10 18.35
C LYS A 315 20.46 15.28 18.45
N ILE A 316 21.17 15.15 17.35
CA ILE A 316 22.47 14.50 17.31
C ILE A 316 23.50 15.43 16.66
N GLN A 317 24.73 15.42 17.16
CA GLN A 317 25.84 16.20 16.61
C GLN A 317 27.08 15.31 16.48
N GLY A 318 27.81 15.42 15.37
CA GLY A 318 29.05 14.70 15.16
C GLY A 318 30.25 15.40 15.80
N ILE A 319 31.22 14.61 16.26
CA ILE A 319 32.52 15.06 16.76
C ILE A 319 33.59 14.64 15.74
N THR A 320 34.43 15.60 15.34
CA THR A 320 35.57 15.40 14.43
C THR A 320 36.85 15.89 15.08
N VAL A 321 38.00 15.61 14.45
CA VAL A 321 39.31 16.18 14.83
C VAL A 321 39.33 17.71 14.77
N ALA A 322 38.54 18.31 13.88
CA ALA A 322 38.50 19.76 13.64
C ALA A 322 37.31 20.45 14.31
N GLY A 323 36.60 19.75 15.20
CA GLY A 323 35.50 20.32 15.98
C GLY A 323 34.16 19.59 15.80
N TYR A 324 33.07 20.29 16.11
CA TYR A 324 31.72 19.72 16.08
C TYR A 324 31.04 20.03 14.74
N THR A 325 30.29 19.07 14.21
CA THR A 325 29.51 19.26 12.99
C THR A 325 28.28 20.13 13.26
N GLU A 326 27.57 20.51 12.20
CA GLU A 326 26.17 20.92 12.34
C GLU A 326 25.35 19.78 12.97
N GLY A 327 24.52 20.13 13.95
CA GLY A 327 23.59 19.18 14.57
C GLY A 327 22.48 18.80 13.59
N SER A 328 21.88 17.64 13.79
CA SER A 328 20.68 17.25 13.06
C SER A 328 19.57 18.27 13.27
N ASP A 329 18.59 18.26 12.36
CA ASP A 329 17.31 18.88 12.64
C ASP A 329 16.72 18.29 13.94
N VAL A 330 15.85 19.06 14.58
CA VAL A 330 15.07 18.55 15.72
C VAL A 330 14.29 17.36 15.23
N CYS A 331 14.62 16.18 15.73
CA CYS A 331 13.98 14.94 15.33
C CYS A 331 12.51 14.96 15.79
N ASP A 332 11.69 14.16 15.10
CA ASP A 332 10.29 13.98 15.49
C ASP A 332 10.18 13.56 16.96
N THR A 333 9.07 13.97 17.58
CA THR A 333 8.82 13.62 18.97
C THR A 333 8.68 12.12 19.12
N ILE A 334 9.51 11.55 19.98
CA ILE A 334 9.43 10.15 20.38
C ILE A 334 8.75 10.12 21.74
N ASP A 335 7.63 9.41 21.81
CA ASP A 335 6.95 9.14 23.07
C ASP A 335 7.65 7.98 23.77
N ILE A 336 8.32 8.30 24.87
CA ILE A 336 8.87 7.33 25.82
C ILE A 336 7.71 6.96 26.74
N VAL A 337 6.98 5.92 26.34
CA VAL A 337 5.78 5.45 27.01
C VAL A 337 5.98 4.07 27.59
N ASP A 338 5.34 3.83 28.73
CA ASP A 338 5.10 2.49 29.22
C ASP A 338 4.12 1.77 28.28
N ARG A 339 4.66 1.02 27.33
CA ARG A 339 3.90 0.28 26.31
C ARG A 339 3.11 -0.92 26.87
N LEU A 340 3.00 -1.06 28.19
CA LEU A 340 2.06 -1.99 28.83
C LEU A 340 0.83 -1.27 29.42
N CYS A 341 0.68 0.04 29.20
CA CYS A 341 -0.47 0.80 29.68
C CYS A 341 -1.69 0.62 28.75
N THR A 342 -2.81 0.20 29.34
CA THR A 342 -4.10 -0.17 28.72
C THR A 342 -4.61 0.79 27.65
N GLU A 343 -4.38 2.10 27.79
CA GLU A 343 -4.95 3.14 26.94
C GLU A 343 -4.40 3.18 25.49
N TYR A 344 -3.20 2.66 25.24
CA TYR A 344 -2.51 2.84 23.94
C TYR A 344 -2.91 1.85 22.84
N PHE A 345 -3.50 0.72 23.20
CA PHE A 345 -3.85 -0.33 22.22
C PHE A 345 -5.35 -0.42 21.95
N LEU A 346 -6.16 0.39 22.63
CA LEU A 346 -7.61 0.45 22.46
C LEU A 346 -7.95 1.00 21.08
N SER A 347 -8.32 0.10 20.18
CA SER A 347 -8.99 0.43 18.94
C SER A 347 -10.47 0.68 19.25
N ASN A 348 -10.96 1.89 18.98
CA ASN A 348 -12.38 2.22 19.01
C ASN A 348 -13.18 1.52 17.89
N GLU A 349 -12.53 0.78 16.98
CA GLU A 349 -13.23 0.02 15.96
C GLU A 349 -14.05 -1.13 16.57
N PRO A 350 -15.37 -1.16 16.32
CA PRO A 350 -16.21 -2.28 16.75
C PRO A 350 -15.81 -3.56 16.02
N LEU A 351 -15.96 -4.70 16.70
CA LEU A 351 -15.83 -6.01 16.06
C LEU A 351 -16.84 -6.16 14.92
N PRO A 352 -16.43 -6.70 13.75
CA PRO A 352 -17.37 -7.07 12.70
C PRO A 352 -18.48 -7.98 13.24
N SER A 353 -19.71 -7.83 12.73
CA SER A 353 -20.87 -8.61 13.20
C SER A 353 -20.66 -10.12 13.11
N ALA A 354 -19.93 -10.55 12.07
CA ALA A 354 -19.43 -11.92 11.86
C ALA A 354 -18.63 -12.46 13.04
N GLU A 355 -17.54 -11.74 13.39
CA GLU A 355 -16.63 -12.05 14.48
C GLU A 355 -17.36 -12.03 15.81
N LYS A 356 -18.26 -11.06 16.01
CA LYS A 356 -19.07 -10.97 17.23
C LYS A 356 -19.91 -12.23 17.44
N ASN A 357 -20.63 -12.70 16.43
CA ASN A 357 -21.43 -13.93 16.53
C ASN A 357 -20.54 -15.15 16.80
N TYR A 358 -19.42 -15.25 16.11
CA TYR A 358 -18.45 -16.33 16.32
C TYR A 358 -17.90 -16.36 17.75
N TYR A 359 -17.52 -15.21 18.31
CA TYR A 359 -17.01 -15.14 19.69
C TYR A 359 -18.08 -15.45 20.73
N GLU A 360 -19.34 -15.08 20.53
CA GLU A 360 -20.43 -15.51 21.40
C GLU A 360 -20.59 -17.05 21.39
N GLN A 361 -20.46 -17.69 20.22
CA GLN A 361 -20.44 -19.16 20.15
C GLN A 361 -19.22 -19.76 20.87
N CYS A 362 -18.05 -19.12 20.79
CA CYS A 362 -16.86 -19.55 21.52
C CYS A 362 -17.06 -19.45 23.04
N LYS A 363 -17.72 -18.39 23.54
CA LYS A 363 -18.06 -18.26 24.96
C LYS A 363 -18.99 -19.39 25.41
N GLU A 364 -20.03 -19.71 24.64
CA GLU A 364 -20.91 -20.85 24.94
C GLU A 364 -20.15 -22.17 24.96
N TYR A 365 -19.24 -22.40 24.00
CA TYR A 365 -18.35 -23.55 24.02
C TYR A 365 -17.53 -23.62 25.33
N CYS A 366 -16.94 -22.51 25.77
CA CYS A 366 -16.11 -22.48 26.98
C CYS A 366 -16.91 -22.72 28.25
N LYS A 367 -18.14 -22.19 28.32
CA LYS A 367 -19.06 -22.47 29.44
C LYS A 367 -19.32 -23.96 29.59
N LEU A 368 -19.47 -24.68 28.46
CA LEU A 368 -19.75 -26.10 28.40
C LEU A 368 -18.50 -26.97 28.65
N LYS A 369 -17.38 -26.63 28.02
CA LYS A 369 -16.16 -27.47 28.03
C LYS A 369 -15.12 -27.08 29.07
N LYS A 370 -15.31 -25.95 29.77
CA LYS A 370 -14.40 -25.43 30.78
C LYS A 370 -12.97 -25.21 30.27
N GLN A 371 -12.84 -24.96 28.96
CA GLN A 371 -11.58 -24.71 28.27
C GLN A 371 -11.81 -23.75 27.10
N PRO A 372 -10.82 -22.91 26.73
CA PRO A 372 -10.91 -22.04 25.55
C PRO A 372 -11.06 -22.84 24.26
N LEU A 373 -11.71 -22.25 23.26
CA LEU A 373 -11.65 -22.79 21.90
C LEU A 373 -10.28 -22.47 21.29
N ILE A 374 -9.56 -23.52 20.88
CA ILE A 374 -8.27 -23.39 20.19
C ILE A 374 -8.46 -23.49 18.68
N SER A 375 -7.87 -22.57 17.92
CA SER A 375 -7.91 -22.55 16.46
C SER A 375 -6.51 -22.33 15.88
N ILE A 376 -6.11 -23.17 14.93
CA ILE A 376 -4.80 -23.13 14.27
C ILE A 376 -5.01 -23.44 12.79
N PRO A 377 -4.41 -22.69 11.85
CA PRO A 377 -4.51 -23.00 10.43
C PRO A 377 -3.59 -24.16 10.04
N ASP A 378 -3.95 -24.88 8.99
CA ASP A 378 -3.22 -26.08 8.52
C ASP A 378 -1.78 -25.77 8.08
N GLU A 379 -1.51 -24.54 7.65
CA GLU A 379 -0.20 -24.03 7.25
C GLU A 379 0.88 -24.18 8.33
N ILE A 380 0.48 -24.24 9.62
CA ILE A 380 1.41 -24.49 10.74
C ILE A 380 1.95 -25.93 10.72
N PHE A 381 1.15 -26.88 10.22
CA PHE A 381 1.48 -28.30 10.18
C PHE A 381 2.05 -28.75 8.82
N ASP A 382 1.90 -27.93 7.77
CA ASP A 382 2.46 -28.17 6.45
C ASP A 382 3.96 -27.81 6.43
N SER A 383 4.85 -28.76 6.11
CA SER A 383 6.30 -28.49 6.01
C SER A 383 6.68 -27.61 4.82
N THR A 384 5.80 -27.39 3.85
CA THR A 384 6.10 -26.74 2.56
C THR A 384 5.76 -25.24 2.49
N THR A 385 4.91 -24.73 3.39
CA THR A 385 4.33 -23.37 3.28
C THR A 385 5.06 -22.31 4.12
N GLU A 386 5.80 -21.35 3.57
CA GLU A 386 6.51 -20.37 4.42
C GLU A 386 5.56 -19.43 5.21
N LEU A 387 5.79 -19.26 6.53
CA LEU A 387 5.00 -18.35 7.38
C LEU A 387 5.55 -16.92 7.35
N GLN A 388 4.73 -15.98 6.88
CA GLN A 388 5.11 -14.56 6.91
C GLN A 388 5.07 -13.98 8.33
N SER A 389 4.14 -14.41 9.18
CA SER A 389 4.00 -13.90 10.55
C SER A 389 3.58 -14.98 11.56
N SER A 390 3.90 -14.74 12.84
CA SER A 390 3.45 -15.54 13.98
C SER A 390 2.63 -14.65 14.89
N SER A 391 1.31 -14.75 14.79
CA SER A 391 0.38 -13.99 15.61
C SER A 391 -0.46 -14.90 16.48
N ILE A 392 -0.81 -14.41 17.66
CA ILE A 392 -1.77 -15.02 18.56
C ILE A 392 -2.94 -14.04 18.73
N LYS A 393 -4.17 -14.51 18.49
CA LYS A 393 -5.37 -13.73 18.78
C LYS A 393 -6.12 -14.35 19.95
N LEU A 394 -6.33 -13.56 21.00
CA LEU A 394 -6.98 -13.95 22.25
C LEU A 394 -8.35 -13.30 22.34
N GLY A 395 -9.35 -14.07 22.77
CA GLY A 395 -10.64 -13.54 23.23
C GLY A 395 -10.80 -13.77 24.71
N ILE A 396 -11.01 -12.70 25.48
CA ILE A 396 -11.11 -12.71 26.94
C ILE A 396 -12.47 -12.14 27.35
N ASP A 397 -13.23 -12.88 28.17
CA ASP A 397 -14.57 -12.48 28.61
C ASP A 397 -14.51 -11.48 29.77
N GLU A 398 -13.86 -10.35 29.50
CA GLU A 398 -13.74 -9.20 30.39
C GLU A 398 -14.03 -7.93 29.59
N ASP A 399 -14.47 -6.88 30.28
CA ASP A 399 -14.69 -5.58 29.65
C ASP A 399 -13.35 -4.98 29.20
N CYS A 400 -13.26 -4.74 27.89
CA CYS A 400 -12.15 -4.07 27.24
C CYS A 400 -11.80 -2.68 27.81
N GLN A 401 -12.60 -2.02 28.64
CA GLN A 401 -12.25 -0.73 29.25
C GLN A 401 -11.58 -0.89 30.62
N THR A 402 -11.97 -1.93 31.36
CA THR A 402 -11.50 -2.16 32.75
C THR A 402 -10.47 -3.28 32.85
N PHE A 403 -10.25 -4.04 31.78
CA PHE A 403 -9.30 -5.16 31.75
C PHE A 403 -7.84 -4.72 31.98
N ASP A 404 -7.23 -5.28 33.02
CA ASP A 404 -5.82 -5.10 33.39
C ASP A 404 -4.91 -5.96 32.51
N LEU A 405 -4.37 -5.31 31.49
CA LEU A 405 -3.51 -5.93 30.49
C LEU A 405 -2.17 -6.40 31.07
N ARG A 406 -1.62 -5.69 32.05
CA ARG A 406 -0.29 -5.97 32.60
C ARG A 406 -0.33 -7.22 33.45
N ASP A 407 -1.27 -7.29 34.38
CA ASP A 407 -1.47 -8.46 35.23
C ASP A 407 -1.83 -9.69 34.39
N PHE A 408 -2.71 -9.51 33.40
CA PHE A 408 -3.05 -10.58 32.47
C PHE A 408 -1.83 -11.11 31.71
N LEU A 409 -1.05 -10.24 31.07
CA LEU A 409 0.10 -10.69 30.27
C LEU A 409 1.13 -11.41 31.11
N LYS A 410 1.39 -10.95 32.34
CA LYS A 410 2.27 -11.64 33.27
C LYS A 410 1.80 -13.08 33.52
N LYS A 411 0.54 -13.25 33.93
CA LYS A 411 -0.06 -14.58 34.18
C LYS A 411 -0.07 -15.46 32.93
N PHE A 412 -0.42 -14.90 31.77
CA PHE A 412 -0.48 -15.61 30.50
C PHE A 412 0.90 -16.11 30.08
N CYS A 413 1.91 -15.25 30.17
CA CYS A 413 3.30 -15.57 29.90
C CYS A 413 3.84 -16.64 30.86
N ASP A 414 3.50 -16.54 32.15
CA ASP A 414 3.89 -17.54 33.17
C ASP A 414 3.30 -18.93 32.84
N ILE A 415 2.04 -19.02 32.41
CA ILE A 415 1.41 -20.32 32.03
C ILE A 415 2.11 -20.94 30.81
N LEU A 416 2.47 -20.11 29.84
CA LEU A 416 3.07 -20.55 28.58
C LEU A 416 4.61 -20.60 28.61
N ASN A 417 5.24 -20.25 29.74
CA ASN A 417 6.70 -20.10 29.90
C ASN A 417 7.32 -19.18 28.83
N ILE A 418 6.76 -17.99 28.65
CA ILE A 418 7.22 -16.95 27.70
C ILE A 418 7.74 -15.75 28.48
N GLU A 419 8.77 -15.03 28.01
CA GLU A 419 9.13 -13.74 28.62
C GLU A 419 8.16 -12.64 28.13
N VAL A 420 7.69 -11.76 29.02
CA VAL A 420 6.77 -10.66 28.63
C VAL A 420 7.39 -9.75 27.55
N ASN A 421 8.72 -9.61 27.54
CA ASN A 421 9.45 -8.81 26.54
C ASN A 421 9.44 -9.43 25.14
N ASP A 422 9.14 -10.73 25.03
CA ASP A 422 9.02 -11.46 23.77
C ASP A 422 7.64 -11.26 23.11
N ILE A 423 6.76 -10.47 23.72
CA ILE A 423 5.40 -10.25 23.27
C ILE A 423 5.16 -8.78 22.94
N SER A 424 4.57 -8.52 21.77
CA SER A 424 4.07 -7.21 21.37
C SER A 424 2.60 -7.26 21.05
N ILE A 425 1.84 -6.38 21.70
CA ILE A 425 0.42 -6.20 21.44
C ILE A 425 0.29 -5.32 20.18
N LYS A 426 -0.57 -5.75 19.25
CA LYS A 426 -0.89 -5.04 18.02
C LYS A 426 -2.23 -4.32 18.11
N LYS A 427 -3.24 -4.94 18.71
CA LYS A 427 -4.61 -4.42 18.73
C LYS A 427 -5.37 -4.91 19.96
N ARG A 428 -6.21 -4.03 20.52
CA ARG A 428 -7.28 -4.33 21.49
C ARG A 428 -8.62 -3.81 20.98
N GLN A 429 -9.69 -4.61 21.01
CA GLN A 429 -11.02 -4.21 20.48
C GLN A 429 -12.10 -4.14 21.56
N ALA A 430 -13.18 -3.38 21.27
CA ALA A 430 -14.26 -3.08 22.21
C ALA A 430 -15.26 -4.24 22.43
N GLY A 431 -15.79 -4.35 23.66
CA GLY A 431 -16.64 -5.45 24.12
C GLY A 431 -15.87 -6.38 25.05
N SER A 432 -15.81 -7.66 24.72
CA SER A 432 -14.81 -8.57 25.28
C SER A 432 -13.41 -8.11 24.91
N ALA A 433 -12.45 -8.20 25.83
CA ALA A 433 -11.05 -7.87 25.55
C ALA A 433 -10.48 -8.85 24.51
N ILE A 434 -10.39 -8.39 23.25
CA ILE A 434 -9.73 -9.12 22.16
C ILE A 434 -8.31 -8.60 22.06
N LEU A 435 -7.29 -9.46 22.15
CA LEU A 435 -5.88 -9.07 22.02
C LEU A 435 -5.25 -9.75 20.81
N GLU A 436 -4.60 -8.97 19.95
CA GLU A 436 -3.71 -9.48 18.91
C GLU A 436 -2.27 -9.30 19.37
N VAL A 437 -1.53 -10.41 19.42
CA VAL A 437 -0.19 -10.50 19.98
C VAL A 437 0.76 -11.06 18.94
N THR A 438 1.92 -10.43 18.78
CA THR A 438 3.05 -10.96 18.01
C THR A 438 4.12 -11.44 18.97
N ILE A 439 4.70 -12.60 18.70
CA ILE A 439 5.81 -13.15 19.50
C ILE A 439 7.12 -12.90 18.76
N TYR A 440 8.08 -12.28 19.44
CA TYR A 440 9.45 -12.07 19.00
C TYR A 440 10.37 -13.06 19.72
N GLY A 441 11.26 -13.72 18.98
CA GLY A 441 11.94 -14.91 19.45
C GLY A 441 13.08 -14.67 20.45
N LYS A 442 12.89 -15.17 21.68
CA LYS A 442 13.87 -16.02 22.38
C LYS A 442 13.44 -17.50 22.46
N PHE A 443 12.46 -17.93 21.67
CA PHE A 443 12.23 -19.36 21.46
C PHE A 443 13.38 -19.92 20.60
N LYS A 444 13.96 -21.06 20.99
CA LYS A 444 15.25 -21.60 20.49
C LYS A 444 15.36 -21.82 18.96
N SER A 445 14.30 -21.57 18.19
CA SER A 445 14.27 -21.74 16.74
C SER A 445 14.06 -20.42 16.02
N THR A 446 14.84 -20.19 14.97
CA THR A 446 14.61 -19.11 14.01
C THR A 446 13.40 -19.37 13.09
N ASP A 447 12.84 -20.58 13.13
CA ASP A 447 11.64 -20.96 12.37
C ASP A 447 10.35 -20.57 13.13
N LYS A 448 9.57 -19.67 12.52
CA LYS A 448 8.26 -19.19 12.98
C LYS A 448 7.24 -20.31 13.16
N LYS A 449 7.22 -21.33 12.29
CA LYS A 449 6.32 -22.49 12.41
C LYS A 449 6.64 -23.29 13.63
N LEU A 450 7.92 -23.60 13.81
CA LEU A 450 8.37 -24.41 14.93
C LEU A 450 8.04 -23.71 16.25
N SER A 451 8.19 -22.38 16.29
CA SER A 451 7.81 -21.57 17.45
C SER A 451 6.32 -21.66 17.79
N VAL A 452 5.43 -21.49 16.80
CA VAL A 452 3.97 -21.61 17.01
C VAL A 452 3.58 -23.03 17.40
N LYS A 453 4.17 -24.03 16.73
CA LYS A 453 3.92 -25.45 17.03
C LYS A 453 4.37 -25.82 18.43
N MET A 454 5.54 -25.34 18.89
CA MET A 454 6.01 -25.56 20.26
C MET A 454 5.03 -24.99 21.29
N ILE A 455 4.49 -23.79 21.06
CA ILE A 455 3.49 -23.20 21.95
C ILE A 455 2.21 -24.04 21.96
N TYR A 456 1.74 -24.49 20.80
CA TYR A 456 0.59 -25.38 20.71
C TYR A 456 0.82 -26.70 21.46
N ASP A 457 1.97 -27.33 21.27
CA ASP A 457 2.34 -28.59 21.92
C ASP A 457 2.46 -28.44 23.45
N MET A 458 2.66 -27.21 23.95
CA MET A 458 2.66 -26.91 25.39
C MET A 458 1.27 -26.80 26.02
N LEU A 459 0.18 -26.68 25.22
CA LEU A 459 -1.20 -26.51 25.70
C LEU A 459 -1.84 -27.82 26.19
N THR A 460 -1.33 -28.37 27.29
CA THR A 460 -1.95 -29.51 27.99
C THR A 460 -3.33 -29.15 28.55
N ASP A 461 -4.20 -30.14 28.81
CA ASP A 461 -5.53 -29.94 29.43
C ASP A 461 -5.47 -29.10 30.72
N LYS A 462 -4.46 -29.33 31.57
CA LYS A 462 -4.23 -28.54 32.79
C LYS A 462 -3.95 -27.06 32.49
N LYS A 463 -3.19 -26.76 31.44
CA LYS A 463 -2.94 -25.37 31.03
C LYS A 463 -4.18 -24.74 30.41
N LEU A 464 -4.94 -25.49 29.62
CA LEU A 464 -6.22 -25.02 29.06
C LEU A 464 -7.22 -24.65 30.17
N GLU A 465 -7.24 -25.42 31.26
CA GLU A 465 -8.03 -25.09 32.45
C GLU A 465 -7.55 -23.78 33.13
N LEU A 466 -6.23 -23.60 33.30
CA LEU A 466 -5.66 -22.34 33.84
C LEU A 466 -5.97 -21.14 32.94
N LEU A 467 -5.91 -21.30 31.62
CA LEU A 467 -6.27 -20.25 30.66
C LEU A 467 -7.78 -19.91 30.75
N ASN A 468 -8.64 -20.91 30.95
CA ASN A 468 -10.07 -20.70 31.16
C ASN A 468 -10.36 -19.96 32.49
N GLN A 469 -9.59 -20.21 33.55
CA GLN A 469 -9.69 -19.45 34.81
C GLN A 469 -9.32 -17.97 34.63
N MET A 470 -8.50 -17.65 33.62
CA MET A 470 -8.23 -16.28 33.18
C MET A 470 -9.31 -15.71 32.25
N LYS A 471 -10.46 -16.38 32.14
CA LYS A 471 -11.60 -16.02 31.28
C LYS A 471 -11.26 -15.95 29.79
N ILE A 472 -10.20 -16.63 29.35
CA ILE A 472 -9.90 -16.77 27.92
C ILE A 472 -10.91 -17.74 27.33
N PHE A 473 -11.68 -17.27 26.35
CA PHE A 473 -12.68 -18.09 25.64
C PHE A 473 -12.22 -18.49 24.23
N PHE A 474 -11.22 -17.83 23.67
CA PHE A 474 -10.73 -18.08 22.33
C PHE A 474 -9.23 -17.84 22.24
N LEU A 475 -8.53 -18.75 21.56
CA LEU A 475 -7.11 -18.65 21.29
C LEU A 475 -6.84 -19.13 19.85
N TYR A 476 -6.42 -18.21 18.99
CA TYR A 476 -5.95 -18.49 17.64
C TYR A 476 -4.44 -18.32 17.53
N MET A 477 -3.76 -19.21 16.81
CA MET A 477 -2.31 -19.15 16.60
C MET A 477 -1.96 -19.36 15.12
N GLY A 478 -1.50 -18.30 14.44
CA GLY A 478 -1.18 -18.31 13.02
C GLY A 478 -1.26 -16.91 12.37
N PRO A 479 -1.18 -16.80 11.04
CA PRO A 479 -1.40 -15.53 10.33
C PRO A 479 -2.84 -15.03 10.53
N ILE A 480 -3.03 -13.73 10.77
CA ILE A 480 -4.37 -13.16 11.02
C ILE A 480 -5.23 -13.20 9.75
N GLU A 481 -4.61 -13.15 8.58
CA GLU A 481 -5.25 -13.30 7.28
C GLU A 481 -5.97 -14.65 7.16
N SER A 482 -5.31 -15.76 7.54
CA SER A 482 -5.91 -17.10 7.51
C SER A 482 -7.10 -17.21 8.48
N LEU A 483 -7.09 -16.49 9.61
CA LEU A 483 -8.26 -16.42 10.50
C LEU A 483 -9.44 -15.72 9.81
N ARG A 484 -9.21 -14.63 9.08
CA ARG A 484 -10.28 -13.94 8.33
C ARG A 484 -10.89 -14.85 7.28
N GLU A 485 -10.08 -15.64 6.58
CA GLU A 485 -10.55 -16.63 5.61
C GLU A 485 -11.39 -17.72 6.29
N ILE A 486 -10.91 -18.29 7.40
CA ILE A 486 -11.68 -19.28 8.20
C ILE A 486 -13.04 -18.71 8.60
N LEU A 487 -13.09 -17.46 9.09
CA LEU A 487 -14.32 -16.81 9.51
C LEU A 487 -15.26 -16.50 8.34
N LYS A 488 -14.71 -16.07 7.20
CA LYS A 488 -15.49 -15.85 5.97
C LYS A 488 -16.10 -17.16 5.47
N CYS A 489 -15.32 -18.24 5.38
CA CYS A 489 -15.81 -19.57 5.03
C CYS A 489 -16.94 -20.02 5.97
N ARG A 490 -16.87 -19.70 7.27
CA ARG A 490 -17.96 -19.99 8.22
C ARG A 490 -19.25 -19.23 7.92
N GLU A 491 -19.17 -17.94 7.57
CA GLU A 491 -20.36 -17.15 7.19
C GLU A 491 -20.98 -17.65 5.89
N ASP A 492 -20.17 -18.19 4.98
CA ASP A 492 -20.61 -18.73 3.70
C ASP A 492 -21.29 -20.12 3.81
N ILE A 493 -21.13 -20.86 4.93
CA ILE A 493 -21.89 -22.10 5.17
C ILE A 493 -23.37 -21.76 5.42
N LYS A 494 -24.11 -21.65 4.34
CA LYS A 494 -25.56 -21.50 4.34
C LYS A 494 -26.20 -22.89 4.35
N LEU A 495 -27.21 -23.11 5.18
CA LEU A 495 -28.03 -24.33 5.07
C LEU A 495 -28.99 -24.19 3.89
N TYR A 496 -29.38 -25.31 3.29
CA TYR A 496 -30.43 -25.32 2.27
C TYR A 496 -31.62 -26.21 2.68
N PRO A 497 -32.49 -25.73 3.60
CA PRO A 497 -33.46 -26.56 4.29
C PRO A 497 -34.43 -27.33 3.38
N LYS A 498 -34.69 -26.83 2.17
CA LYS A 498 -35.55 -27.47 1.15
C LYS A 498 -35.15 -28.93 0.87
N TYR A 499 -33.87 -29.26 1.00
CA TYR A 499 -33.35 -30.61 0.74
C TYR A 499 -33.09 -31.42 2.01
N ASN A 500 -33.47 -30.93 3.19
CA ASN A 500 -33.36 -31.70 4.43
C ASN A 500 -34.30 -32.91 4.36
N ARG A 501 -33.84 -34.06 4.86
CA ARG A 501 -34.59 -35.32 4.81
C ARG A 501 -34.43 -36.06 6.13
N ILE A 502 -35.48 -36.78 6.53
CA ILE A 502 -35.42 -37.77 7.60
C ILE A 502 -35.62 -39.12 6.92
N TYR A 503 -34.60 -39.97 6.97
CA TYR A 503 -34.62 -41.30 6.40
C TYR A 503 -35.09 -42.30 7.44
N ALA A 504 -36.39 -42.53 7.50
CA ALA A 504 -37.01 -43.47 8.43
C ALA A 504 -38.37 -43.91 7.89
N SER A 505 -38.85 -45.06 8.36
CA SER A 505 -40.23 -45.50 8.09
C SER A 505 -41.23 -44.41 8.50
N GLY A 506 -42.19 -44.09 7.65
CA GLY A 506 -43.13 -42.96 7.83
C GLY A 506 -42.61 -41.58 7.41
N ASN A 507 -41.36 -41.48 6.94
CA ASN A 507 -40.78 -40.28 6.32
C ASN A 507 -40.25 -40.63 4.91
N PHE A 508 -39.06 -40.16 4.54
CA PHE A 508 -38.42 -40.46 3.27
C PHE A 508 -37.80 -41.86 3.35
N TYR A 509 -38.51 -42.89 2.86
CA TYR A 509 -38.13 -44.29 2.94
C TYR A 509 -38.41 -45.03 1.64
N TRP A 510 -37.46 -45.86 1.19
CA TRP A 510 -37.59 -46.71 0.01
C TRP A 510 -36.96 -48.07 0.28
N THR A 511 -37.62 -49.11 -0.22
CA THR A 511 -37.05 -50.46 -0.32
C THR A 511 -36.30 -50.56 -1.65
N GLY A 512 -34.98 -50.33 -1.63
CA GLY A 512 -34.13 -50.32 -2.83
C GLY A 512 -33.67 -48.92 -3.24
N ALA A 513 -33.30 -48.75 -4.51
CA ALA A 513 -32.75 -47.49 -5.00
C ALA A 513 -33.79 -46.37 -4.95
N LEU A 514 -33.34 -45.18 -4.56
CA LEU A 514 -34.16 -43.98 -4.50
C LEU A 514 -34.68 -43.60 -5.89
N ASN A 515 -36.00 -43.55 -6.06
CA ASN A 515 -36.66 -43.22 -7.32
C ASN A 515 -37.64 -42.06 -7.16
N ASP A 516 -37.11 -40.85 -6.98
CA ASP A 516 -37.88 -39.60 -6.84
C ASP A 516 -37.77 -38.68 -8.08
N GLY A 517 -37.26 -39.20 -9.19
CA GLY A 517 -37.06 -38.47 -10.45
C GLY A 517 -35.92 -37.44 -10.45
N LEU A 518 -35.17 -37.31 -9.35
CA LEU A 518 -34.03 -36.39 -9.28
C LEU A 518 -32.71 -37.04 -9.71
N ASP A 519 -31.88 -36.26 -10.41
CA ASP A 519 -30.58 -36.69 -10.90
C ASP A 519 -29.56 -36.89 -9.75
N ARG A 520 -28.98 -38.09 -9.73
CA ARG A 520 -27.92 -38.52 -8.79
C ARG A 520 -26.75 -39.18 -9.51
N GLY A 521 -26.56 -38.81 -10.78
CA GLY A 521 -25.66 -39.51 -11.67
C GLY A 521 -26.10 -40.96 -11.95
N ASN A 522 -25.22 -41.70 -12.60
CA ASN A 522 -25.48 -43.08 -13.04
C ASN A 522 -25.30 -44.13 -11.92
N GLN A 523 -25.18 -43.69 -10.66
CA GLN A 523 -25.02 -44.58 -9.50
C GLN A 523 -26.30 -44.55 -8.66
N LEU A 524 -26.79 -45.73 -8.29
CA LEU A 524 -27.97 -45.86 -7.46
C LEU A 524 -27.66 -45.31 -6.05
N TYR A 525 -28.56 -44.49 -5.52
CA TYR A 525 -28.47 -43.98 -4.15
C TYR A 525 -29.49 -44.70 -3.30
N TYR A 526 -29.05 -45.24 -2.16
CA TYR A 526 -29.88 -45.98 -1.22
C TYR A 526 -30.04 -45.17 0.06
N CYS A 527 -31.29 -45.00 0.50
CA CYS A 527 -31.58 -44.19 1.68
C CYS A 527 -31.11 -44.89 2.97
N PRO A 528 -30.22 -44.27 3.76
CA PRO A 528 -29.74 -44.89 4.99
C PRO A 528 -30.75 -44.70 6.11
N ILE A 529 -31.42 -45.78 6.50
CA ILE A 529 -32.46 -45.77 7.52
C ILE A 529 -31.88 -45.35 8.87
N GLY A 530 -32.58 -44.46 9.58
CA GLY A 530 -32.19 -43.92 10.88
C GLY A 530 -31.37 -42.63 10.81
N TRP A 531 -31.18 -42.05 9.62
CA TRP A 531 -30.36 -40.85 9.42
C TRP A 531 -31.19 -39.61 9.08
N GLN A 532 -30.72 -38.45 9.53
CA GLN A 532 -31.22 -37.15 9.15
C GLN A 532 -30.19 -36.43 8.27
N ARG A 533 -30.63 -35.98 7.10
CA ARG A 533 -29.84 -35.16 6.21
C ARG A 533 -30.06 -33.68 6.50
N ARG A 534 -28.97 -32.96 6.78
CA ARG A 534 -28.91 -31.50 6.83
C ARG A 534 -28.16 -31.00 5.59
N SER A 535 -28.86 -30.27 4.74
CA SER A 535 -28.30 -29.84 3.45
C SER A 535 -27.53 -28.57 3.59
N PHE A 536 -26.43 -28.47 2.84
CA PHE A 536 -25.73 -27.22 2.64
C PHE A 536 -26.18 -26.57 1.34
N TYR A 537 -26.20 -25.25 1.35
CA TYR A 537 -26.35 -24.43 0.16
C TYR A 537 -25.00 -24.42 -0.54
N VAL A 538 -25.01 -24.87 -1.80
CA VAL A 538 -23.80 -24.99 -2.62
C VAL A 538 -23.83 -24.01 -3.79
N THR A 539 -25.01 -23.82 -4.41
CA THR A 539 -25.22 -22.89 -5.52
C THR A 539 -26.73 -22.74 -5.82
N ASP A 540 -27.12 -21.62 -6.44
CA ASP A 540 -28.50 -21.39 -6.92
C ASP A 540 -28.92 -22.35 -8.04
N ASN A 541 -27.99 -22.76 -8.92
CA ASN A 541 -28.26 -23.66 -10.05
C ASN A 541 -27.90 -25.12 -9.73
N PHE A 542 -28.24 -25.60 -8.54
CA PHE A 542 -27.80 -26.90 -8.00
C PHE A 542 -28.05 -28.07 -8.96
N CYS A 543 -29.26 -28.19 -9.51
CA CYS A 543 -29.62 -29.31 -10.39
C CYS A 543 -28.83 -29.31 -11.70
N GLU A 544 -28.52 -28.13 -12.25
CA GLU A 544 -27.75 -28.00 -13.49
C GLU A 544 -26.27 -28.29 -13.25
N ARG A 545 -25.69 -27.67 -12.20
CA ARG A 545 -24.26 -27.84 -11.86
C ARG A 545 -23.91 -29.29 -11.54
N PHE A 546 -24.77 -29.99 -10.82
CA PHE A 546 -24.52 -31.35 -10.34
C PHE A 546 -25.24 -32.42 -11.15
N LYS A 547 -25.74 -32.08 -12.35
CA LYS A 547 -26.30 -33.04 -13.28
C LYS A 547 -25.25 -34.09 -13.64
N GLY A 548 -25.56 -35.37 -13.44
CA GLY A 548 -24.65 -36.49 -13.62
C GLY A 548 -23.74 -36.80 -12.42
N TRP A 549 -23.76 -36.01 -11.34
CA TRP A 549 -22.86 -36.22 -10.20
C TRP A 549 -23.44 -37.21 -9.19
N CYS A 550 -22.60 -38.17 -8.80
CA CYS A 550 -22.93 -39.21 -7.83
C CYS A 550 -22.94 -38.68 -6.39
N ILE A 551 -23.73 -39.32 -5.52
CA ILE A 551 -23.71 -39.06 -4.07
C ILE A 551 -22.77 -40.07 -3.40
N CYS A 552 -21.95 -39.59 -2.48
CA CYS A 552 -21.12 -40.44 -1.62
C CYS A 552 -21.03 -39.85 -0.21
N CYS A 553 -20.54 -40.64 0.73
CA CYS A 553 -20.31 -40.29 2.12
C CYS A 553 -18.83 -40.43 2.46
N HIS A 554 -18.35 -39.56 3.36
CA HIS A 554 -17.03 -39.61 3.97
C HIS A 554 -17.18 -39.66 5.50
N GLY A 555 -16.65 -40.71 6.11
CA GLY A 555 -16.59 -40.84 7.58
C GLY A 555 -15.48 -39.96 8.15
N THR A 556 -15.73 -39.30 9.28
CA THR A 556 -14.72 -38.52 9.98
C THR A 556 -14.93 -38.48 11.49
N LYS A 557 -13.92 -38.01 12.24
CA LYS A 557 -14.00 -37.77 13.68
C LYS A 557 -14.60 -36.39 13.96
N PHE A 558 -15.26 -36.22 15.11
CA PHE A 558 -15.89 -34.94 15.49
C PHE A 558 -14.91 -33.77 15.50
N LYS A 559 -13.66 -34.01 15.95
CA LYS A 559 -12.62 -32.98 15.99
C LYS A 559 -12.21 -32.45 14.61
N HIS A 560 -12.41 -33.23 13.54
CA HIS A 560 -12.07 -32.84 12.18
C HIS A 560 -13.26 -32.33 11.38
N GLY A 561 -14.49 -32.66 11.79
CA GLY A 561 -15.71 -32.33 11.04
C GLY A 561 -15.79 -30.85 10.67
N LEU A 562 -15.49 -29.95 11.61
CA LEU A 562 -15.52 -28.52 11.34
C LEU A 562 -14.43 -28.08 10.36
N SER A 563 -13.21 -28.59 10.50
CA SER A 563 -12.11 -28.29 9.57
C SER A 563 -12.45 -28.78 8.16
N ILE A 564 -13.02 -29.98 8.01
CA ILE A 564 -13.45 -30.50 6.70
C ILE A 564 -14.52 -29.61 6.06
N LEU A 565 -15.51 -29.17 6.84
CA LEU A 565 -16.57 -28.31 6.33
C LEU A 565 -16.06 -26.94 5.88
N LEU A 566 -14.97 -26.44 6.49
CA LEU A 566 -14.42 -25.12 6.19
C LEU A 566 -13.33 -25.14 5.13
N SER A 567 -12.50 -26.18 5.13
CA SER A 567 -11.28 -26.23 4.33
C SER A 567 -11.37 -27.25 3.18
N GLY A 568 -12.30 -28.20 3.24
CA GLY A 568 -12.43 -29.27 2.26
C GLY A 568 -11.81 -30.60 2.70
N LEU A 569 -11.55 -31.49 1.74
CA LEU A 569 -11.01 -32.83 2.03
C LEU A 569 -9.54 -32.96 1.66
N LYS A 570 -8.74 -33.43 2.62
CA LYS A 570 -7.35 -33.83 2.39
C LYS A 570 -7.29 -35.24 1.78
N PRO A 571 -6.36 -35.54 0.86
CA PRO A 571 -6.11 -36.91 0.43
C PRO A 571 -5.72 -37.81 1.62
N ALA A 572 -6.13 -39.07 1.57
CA ALA A 572 -5.90 -40.01 2.66
C ALA A 572 -4.40 -40.30 2.85
N GLU A 573 -3.97 -40.31 4.11
CA GLU A 573 -2.60 -40.67 4.48
C GLU A 573 -2.37 -42.18 4.36
N THR A 574 -3.41 -42.98 4.68
CA THR A 574 -3.41 -44.44 4.49
C THR A 574 -4.02 -44.79 3.15
N LYS A 575 -3.21 -45.36 2.25
CA LYS A 575 -3.49 -45.48 0.81
C LYS A 575 -3.86 -46.91 0.39
N ALA A 576 -4.87 -47.50 1.01
CA ALA A 576 -5.24 -48.92 0.79
C ALA A 576 -5.51 -49.28 -0.68
N HIS A 577 -6.13 -48.37 -1.44
CA HIS A 577 -6.41 -48.51 -2.86
C HIS A 577 -5.63 -47.52 -3.74
N GLY A 578 -4.68 -46.78 -3.19
CA GLY A 578 -3.89 -45.75 -3.87
C GLY A 578 -4.14 -44.33 -3.33
N ASP A 579 -3.53 -43.35 -3.97
CA ASP A 579 -3.60 -41.95 -3.57
C ASP A 579 -4.97 -41.37 -3.91
N GLY A 580 -5.59 -40.60 -3.02
CA GLY A 580 -6.88 -39.97 -3.27
C GLY A 580 -7.68 -39.65 -2.04
N ILE A 581 -8.86 -39.06 -2.27
CA ILE A 581 -9.87 -38.86 -1.22
C ILE A 581 -10.74 -40.11 -1.20
N TYR A 582 -10.88 -40.71 -0.01
CA TYR A 582 -11.66 -41.93 0.17
C TYR A 582 -13.09 -41.56 0.53
N ALA A 583 -14.04 -42.07 -0.24
CA ALA A 583 -15.47 -41.91 -0.02
C ALA A 583 -16.18 -43.23 -0.35
N THR A 584 -17.48 -43.30 -0.06
CA THR A 584 -18.27 -44.51 -0.32
C THR A 584 -19.71 -44.16 -0.67
N PRO A 585 -20.39 -44.91 -1.55
CA PRO A 585 -21.83 -44.75 -1.77
C PRO A 585 -22.67 -45.27 -0.59
N SER A 586 -22.07 -46.00 0.37
CA SER A 586 -22.77 -46.56 1.53
C SER A 586 -22.55 -45.74 2.79
N THR A 587 -23.62 -45.14 3.31
CA THR A 587 -23.60 -44.54 4.65
C THR A 587 -23.37 -45.61 5.73
N ASN A 588 -23.88 -46.83 5.54
CA ASN A 588 -23.68 -47.94 6.49
C ASN A 588 -22.20 -48.34 6.62
N TYR A 589 -21.46 -48.30 5.52
CA TYR A 589 -20.01 -48.47 5.53
C TYR A 589 -19.30 -47.25 6.14
N ALA A 590 -19.62 -46.03 5.69
CA ALA A 590 -18.99 -44.80 6.17
C ALA A 590 -19.15 -44.57 7.67
N CYS A 591 -20.24 -45.09 8.25
CA CYS A 591 -20.55 -44.91 9.66
C CYS A 591 -19.83 -45.89 10.58
N HIS A 592 -19.07 -46.87 10.06
CA HIS A 592 -18.28 -47.76 10.90
C HIS A 592 -17.34 -46.94 11.81
N PRO A 593 -17.16 -47.29 13.11
CA PRO A 593 -16.38 -46.49 14.08
C PRO A 593 -14.92 -46.22 13.69
N ARG A 594 -14.35 -47.06 12.81
CA ARG A 594 -13.04 -46.82 12.17
C ARG A 594 -13.00 -45.52 11.36
N TYR A 595 -14.10 -45.18 10.70
CA TYR A 595 -14.20 -44.03 9.81
C TYR A 595 -14.95 -42.86 10.45
N SER A 596 -16.09 -43.14 11.10
CA SER A 596 -16.96 -42.13 11.73
C SER A 596 -17.07 -42.34 13.23
N GLU A 597 -16.69 -41.35 14.02
CA GLU A 597 -16.71 -41.43 15.48
C GLU A 597 -18.14 -41.47 16.03
N VAL A 598 -18.42 -42.36 16.98
CA VAL A 598 -19.65 -42.36 17.78
C VAL A 598 -19.41 -41.56 19.06
N LYS A 599 -20.31 -40.65 19.41
CA LYS A 599 -20.16 -39.83 20.62
C LYS A 599 -21.39 -39.90 21.51
N ARG A 600 -21.18 -40.17 22.80
CA ARG A 600 -22.24 -40.09 23.82
C ARG A 600 -22.57 -38.62 24.09
N ILE A 601 -23.87 -38.31 24.12
CA ILE A 601 -24.40 -36.98 24.44
C ILE A 601 -24.55 -36.88 25.95
N GLU A 602 -23.76 -36.01 26.57
CA GLU A 602 -23.84 -35.67 27.99
C GLU A 602 -25.26 -35.20 28.35
N SER A 603 -25.79 -35.65 29.49
CA SER A 603 -27.17 -35.38 29.92
C SER A 603 -27.49 -33.87 29.98
N SER A 604 -26.52 -33.03 30.35
CA SER A 604 -26.62 -31.56 30.36
C SER A 604 -26.76 -30.97 28.95
N SER A 605 -26.16 -31.59 27.95
CA SER A 605 -26.10 -31.12 26.57
C SER A 605 -27.28 -31.57 25.71
N ARG A 606 -28.07 -32.56 26.16
CA ARG A 606 -29.23 -33.06 25.41
C ARG A 606 -30.23 -31.94 25.10
N LYS A 607 -30.60 -31.14 26.11
CA LYS A 607 -31.56 -30.03 25.92
C LYS A 607 -31.11 -28.98 24.90
N LEU A 608 -29.80 -28.83 24.67
CA LEU A 608 -29.21 -27.84 23.76
C LEU A 608 -29.22 -28.30 22.30
N PHE A 609 -28.88 -29.56 22.04
CA PHE A 609 -28.65 -30.05 20.67
C PHE A 609 -29.70 -31.04 20.19
N PHE A 610 -30.18 -31.95 21.06
CA PHE A 610 -31.09 -33.03 20.68
C PHE A 610 -32.08 -33.35 21.81
N LYS A 611 -33.37 -33.04 21.61
CA LYS A 611 -34.43 -33.30 22.61
C LYS A 611 -34.54 -34.77 23.03
N SER A 612 -34.07 -35.71 22.21
CA SER A 612 -34.06 -37.16 22.41
C SER A 612 -32.72 -37.76 21.94
N GLY A 613 -32.34 -38.95 22.44
CA GLY A 613 -31.09 -39.63 22.10
C GLY A 613 -29.97 -39.48 23.14
N ASN A 614 -29.21 -40.56 23.31
CA ASN A 614 -28.03 -40.62 24.17
C ASN A 614 -26.72 -40.64 23.37
N TYR A 615 -26.77 -40.93 22.07
CA TYR A 615 -25.61 -41.01 21.18
C TYR A 615 -25.85 -40.21 19.91
N VAL A 616 -24.78 -39.64 19.36
CA VAL A 616 -24.77 -38.95 18.08
C VAL A 616 -23.60 -39.44 17.23
N GLN A 617 -23.85 -39.53 15.93
CA GLN A 617 -22.83 -39.81 14.94
C GLN A 617 -23.14 -39.04 13.66
N PHE A 618 -22.10 -38.66 12.91
CA PHE A 618 -22.28 -38.02 11.61
C PHE A 618 -21.30 -38.52 10.55
N VAL A 619 -21.71 -38.40 9.29
CA VAL A 619 -20.83 -38.51 8.11
C VAL A 619 -21.06 -37.33 7.19
N VAL A 620 -20.03 -36.96 6.44
CA VAL A 620 -20.09 -35.87 5.46
C VAL A 620 -20.66 -36.43 4.16
N GLU A 621 -21.75 -35.85 3.66
CA GLU A 621 -22.32 -36.23 2.35
C GLU A 621 -21.78 -35.30 1.26
N CYS A 622 -21.30 -35.90 0.17
CA CYS A 622 -20.68 -35.19 -0.93
C CYS A 622 -21.29 -35.56 -2.28
N ARG A 623 -21.17 -34.63 -3.23
CA ARG A 623 -21.35 -34.85 -4.67
C ARG A 623 -19.98 -35.03 -5.32
N VAL A 624 -19.84 -36.04 -6.16
CA VAL A 624 -18.62 -36.32 -6.94
C VAL A 624 -18.94 -36.50 -8.41
N HIS A 625 -18.16 -35.89 -9.28
CA HIS A 625 -18.31 -36.10 -10.73
C HIS A 625 -17.74 -37.49 -11.09
N PRO A 626 -18.45 -38.34 -11.85
CA PRO A 626 -17.99 -39.70 -12.20
C PRO A 626 -16.57 -39.76 -12.77
N LYS A 627 -16.21 -38.82 -13.64
CA LYS A 627 -14.85 -38.68 -14.22
C LYS A 627 -13.70 -38.60 -13.20
N TYR A 628 -13.96 -38.19 -11.97
CA TYR A 628 -12.94 -38.08 -10.92
C TYR A 628 -12.91 -39.30 -9.99
N ILE A 629 -13.80 -40.27 -10.15
CA ILE A 629 -13.72 -41.55 -9.45
C ILE A 629 -12.65 -42.38 -10.15
N ARG A 630 -11.43 -42.42 -9.60
CA ARG A 630 -10.28 -43.09 -10.22
C ARG A 630 -10.31 -44.59 -10.04
N LYS A 631 -10.83 -45.03 -8.89
CA LYS A 631 -10.87 -46.44 -8.54
C LYS A 631 -12.07 -46.73 -7.65
N ILE A 632 -12.69 -47.87 -7.90
CA ILE A 632 -13.68 -48.51 -7.05
C ILE A 632 -13.03 -49.80 -6.57
N GLY A 633 -12.99 -50.00 -5.25
CA GLY A 633 -12.31 -51.11 -4.62
C GLY A 633 -13.17 -51.79 -3.56
N LYS A 634 -12.64 -52.93 -3.10
CA LYS A 634 -13.23 -53.68 -2.00
C LYS A 634 -13.16 -52.90 -0.69
N GLU A 635 -14.05 -53.25 0.22
CA GLU A 635 -14.01 -52.81 1.60
C GLU A 635 -12.63 -53.07 2.25
N THR A 636 -12.25 -52.22 3.19
CA THR A 636 -10.96 -52.27 3.89
C THR A 636 -11.11 -52.55 5.38
N LEU A 637 -12.33 -52.85 5.84
CA LEU A 637 -12.55 -53.32 7.20
C LEU A 637 -11.96 -54.73 7.35
N GLY A 638 -12.05 -55.61 6.36
CA GLY A 638 -11.71 -57.03 6.49
C GLY A 638 -12.95 -57.89 6.75
N ALA A 639 -14.10 -57.39 6.31
CA ALA A 639 -15.42 -58.00 6.44
C ALA A 639 -15.67 -58.99 5.29
N GLU A 640 -14.88 -60.06 5.19
CA GLU A 640 -14.98 -61.00 4.05
C GLU A 640 -16.28 -61.83 4.02
N LYS A 641 -16.94 -62.01 5.18
CA LYS A 641 -18.17 -62.81 5.32
C LYS A 641 -19.46 -61.99 5.51
N PRO A 642 -19.49 -60.90 6.31
CA PRO A 642 -20.74 -60.19 6.56
C PRO A 642 -21.08 -59.20 5.44
N ILE A 643 -22.36 -59.12 5.11
CA ILE A 643 -22.89 -58.13 4.16
C ILE A 643 -22.90 -56.77 4.88
N ILE A 644 -22.07 -55.83 4.44
CA ILE A 644 -21.97 -54.50 5.06
C ILE A 644 -23.22 -53.67 4.75
N ASP A 645 -23.62 -53.65 3.48
CA ASP A 645 -24.79 -52.97 2.97
C ASP A 645 -25.52 -53.91 2.03
N SER A 646 -26.82 -54.15 2.26
CA SER A 646 -27.59 -55.08 1.44
C SER A 646 -27.73 -54.64 -0.02
N ASN A 647 -27.46 -53.36 -0.31
CA ASN A 647 -27.63 -52.78 -1.63
C ASN A 647 -26.31 -52.59 -2.39
N ILE A 648 -25.17 -52.62 -1.70
CA ILE A 648 -23.86 -52.29 -2.28
C ILE A 648 -22.89 -53.43 -1.97
N PRO A 649 -22.37 -54.13 -2.99
CA PRO A 649 -21.44 -55.24 -2.78
C PRO A 649 -20.14 -54.82 -2.09
N ASN A 650 -19.62 -55.67 -1.20
CA ASN A 650 -18.39 -55.41 -0.45
C ASN A 650 -17.16 -55.19 -1.36
N ASP A 651 -17.14 -55.72 -2.58
CA ASP A 651 -16.03 -55.58 -3.54
C ASP A 651 -16.01 -54.25 -4.31
N SER A 652 -17.07 -53.43 -4.17
CA SER A 652 -17.27 -52.19 -4.92
C SER A 652 -17.75 -51.00 -4.06
N ILE A 653 -17.54 -51.09 -2.75
CA ILE A 653 -18.06 -50.12 -1.77
C ILE A 653 -17.11 -48.96 -1.46
N GLU A 654 -15.83 -49.03 -1.81
CA GLU A 654 -14.83 -48.00 -1.49
C GLU A 654 -14.37 -47.25 -2.74
N TRP A 655 -14.54 -45.93 -2.75
CA TRP A 655 -14.23 -45.07 -3.90
C TRP A 655 -13.01 -44.19 -3.61
N VAL A 656 -12.08 -44.15 -4.56
CA VAL A 656 -10.90 -43.26 -4.51
C VAL A 656 -11.09 -42.14 -5.52
N ILE A 657 -11.25 -40.92 -5.00
CA ILE A 657 -11.51 -39.72 -5.78
C ILE A 657 -10.20 -38.99 -6.09
N ASP A 658 -10.06 -38.53 -7.32
CA ASP A 658 -8.95 -37.68 -7.75
C ASP A 658 -8.93 -36.39 -6.95
N TYR A 659 -7.79 -36.07 -6.35
CA TYR A 659 -7.58 -34.83 -5.62
C TYR A 659 -6.90 -33.75 -6.48
N GLN A 660 -6.68 -34.03 -7.77
CA GLN A 660 -6.15 -33.08 -8.77
C GLN A 660 -4.80 -32.49 -8.36
N ASN A 661 -3.96 -33.26 -7.66
CA ASN A 661 -2.68 -32.82 -7.09
C ASN A 661 -2.77 -31.67 -6.07
N LYS A 662 -3.94 -31.42 -5.49
CA LYS A 662 -4.16 -30.40 -4.44
C LYS A 662 -3.82 -30.93 -3.04
N SER A 663 -3.23 -30.11 -2.18
CA SER A 663 -2.99 -30.49 -0.78
C SER A 663 -4.31 -30.69 -0.01
N ILE A 664 -5.34 -29.91 -0.36
CA ILE A 664 -6.72 -30.04 0.11
C ILE A 664 -7.65 -29.75 -1.07
N VAL A 665 -8.71 -30.55 -1.23
CA VAL A 665 -9.78 -30.26 -2.21
C VAL A 665 -10.85 -29.42 -1.52
N ASP A 666 -10.76 -28.11 -1.72
CA ASP A 666 -11.73 -27.13 -1.27
C ASP A 666 -13.09 -27.35 -1.94
N PHE A 667 -14.14 -27.44 -1.13
CA PHE A 667 -15.51 -27.63 -1.61
C PHE A 667 -16.08 -26.41 -2.35
N ASN A 668 -15.52 -25.23 -2.12
CA ASN A 668 -15.95 -23.99 -2.76
C ASN A 668 -15.32 -23.77 -4.13
N ASP A 669 -14.27 -24.53 -4.46
CA ASP A 669 -13.62 -24.47 -5.76
C ASP A 669 -14.58 -24.97 -6.86
N SER A 670 -14.82 -24.12 -7.86
CA SER A 670 -15.66 -24.45 -9.02
C SER A 670 -15.16 -25.67 -9.81
N SER A 671 -13.86 -25.97 -9.73
CA SER A 671 -13.19 -27.08 -10.40
C SER A 671 -13.06 -28.33 -9.52
N ALA A 672 -13.54 -28.29 -8.26
CA ALA A 672 -13.39 -29.35 -7.29
C ALA A 672 -13.89 -30.69 -7.82
N SER A 673 -13.15 -31.75 -7.50
CA SER A 673 -13.52 -33.11 -7.88
C SER A 673 -14.69 -33.65 -7.05
N ILE A 674 -14.81 -33.17 -5.82
CA ILE A 674 -15.81 -33.54 -4.83
C ILE A 674 -16.25 -32.29 -4.06
N VAL A 675 -17.54 -32.18 -3.74
CA VAL A 675 -18.12 -31.04 -3.02
C VAL A 675 -19.02 -31.56 -1.91
N CYS A 676 -18.93 -30.99 -0.70
CA CYS A 676 -19.86 -31.34 0.38
C CYS A 676 -21.25 -30.73 0.12
N SER A 677 -22.26 -31.58 0.01
CA SER A 677 -23.66 -31.19 -0.24
C SER A 677 -24.53 -31.29 1.01
N GLY A 678 -24.04 -31.89 2.08
CA GLY A 678 -24.76 -31.99 3.33
C GLY A 678 -24.04 -32.78 4.41
N LEU A 679 -24.69 -32.87 5.55
CA LEU A 679 -24.30 -33.64 6.71
C LEU A 679 -25.37 -34.68 7.01
N MET A 680 -24.95 -35.93 7.14
CA MET A 680 -25.82 -37.02 7.59
C MET A 680 -25.58 -37.20 9.07
N ILE A 681 -26.63 -37.07 9.88
CA ILE A 681 -26.55 -37.17 11.34
C ILE A 681 -27.54 -38.24 11.79
N ARG A 682 -27.11 -39.15 12.66
CA ARG A 682 -28.02 -40.01 13.42
C ARG A 682 -27.88 -39.77 14.90
N VAL A 683 -29.02 -39.84 15.58
CA VAL A 683 -29.14 -39.67 17.02
C VAL A 683 -29.97 -40.83 17.55
N THR A 684 -29.44 -41.55 18.52
CA THR A 684 -29.99 -42.83 18.98
C THR A 684 -30.00 -42.90 20.50
N ASP A 685 -30.99 -43.57 21.09
CA ASP A 685 -31.04 -43.80 22.53
C ASP A 685 -30.00 -44.85 22.95
N ASP A 686 -29.80 -45.88 22.14
CA ASP A 686 -28.74 -46.88 22.36
C ASP A 686 -27.52 -46.59 21.48
N HIS A 687 -26.40 -47.25 21.79
CA HIS A 687 -25.20 -47.11 20.98
C HIS A 687 -25.49 -47.54 19.52
N PRO A 688 -25.09 -46.76 18.50
CA PRO A 688 -25.38 -47.06 17.09
C PRO A 688 -24.93 -48.44 16.61
N GLY A 689 -23.97 -49.08 17.27
CA GLY A 689 -23.54 -50.45 16.99
C GLY A 689 -24.58 -51.53 17.30
N LEU A 690 -25.60 -51.23 18.10
CA LEU A 690 -26.71 -52.16 18.40
C LEU A 690 -27.87 -52.04 17.41
N LEU A 691 -27.80 -51.09 16.46
CA LEU A 691 -28.83 -50.95 15.45
C LEU A 691 -28.77 -52.11 14.46
N PRO A 692 -29.92 -52.59 13.94
CA PRO A 692 -29.94 -53.61 12.89
C PRO A 692 -29.10 -53.24 11.66
N GLN A 693 -28.99 -51.95 11.34
CA GLN A 693 -28.20 -51.44 10.21
C GLN A 693 -26.68 -51.51 10.46
N SER A 694 -26.26 -51.72 11.71
CA SER A 694 -24.85 -51.83 12.12
C SER A 694 -24.46 -53.28 12.43
N GLN A 695 -25.32 -54.26 12.11
CA GLN A 695 -25.10 -55.68 12.38
C GLN A 695 -23.74 -56.18 11.85
N SER A 696 -23.33 -55.71 10.68
CA SER A 696 -22.04 -56.03 10.06
C SER A 696 -20.84 -55.59 10.91
N TRP A 697 -20.99 -54.61 11.79
CA TRP A 697 -19.90 -54.17 12.69
C TRP A 697 -19.59 -55.26 13.72
N TYR A 698 -20.63 -55.88 14.28
CA TYR A 698 -20.52 -57.02 15.19
C TYR A 698 -19.87 -58.21 14.50
N GLU A 699 -20.37 -58.55 13.31
CA GLU A 699 -19.92 -59.72 12.55
C GLU A 699 -18.49 -59.56 11.98
N SER A 700 -18.05 -58.32 11.72
CA SER A 700 -16.75 -58.07 11.11
C SER A 700 -15.63 -57.83 12.12
N HIS A 701 -15.85 -57.04 13.18
CA HIS A 701 -14.75 -56.53 14.02
C HIS A 701 -15.05 -56.40 15.51
N ILE A 702 -16.32 -56.30 15.89
CA ILE A 702 -16.72 -56.00 17.28
C ILE A 702 -16.89 -57.27 18.14
N CYS A 703 -16.68 -58.47 17.59
CA CYS A 703 -16.66 -59.71 18.38
C CYS A 703 -15.37 -59.88 19.23
N ASN A 704 -14.36 -59.02 19.06
CA ASN A 704 -13.08 -59.07 19.79
C ASN A 704 -12.97 -57.87 20.74
N TYR A 705 -13.16 -58.12 22.05
CA TYR A 705 -13.18 -57.09 23.08
C TYR A 705 -12.00 -56.09 23.02
N PRO A 706 -10.72 -56.53 22.94
CA PRO A 706 -9.59 -55.61 22.73
C PRO A 706 -9.70 -54.71 21.49
N LYS A 707 -10.19 -55.24 20.36
CA LYS A 707 -10.39 -54.45 19.12
C LYS A 707 -11.53 -53.44 19.29
N CYS A 708 -12.57 -53.78 20.04
CA CYS A 708 -13.68 -52.85 20.36
C CYS A 708 -13.19 -51.68 21.18
N CYS A 709 -12.44 -51.95 22.26
CA CYS A 709 -11.86 -50.92 23.10
C CYS A 709 -10.91 -50.01 22.29
N ALA A 710 -10.11 -50.59 21.38
CA ALA A 710 -9.23 -49.82 20.48
C ALA A 710 -10.01 -48.90 19.50
N LEU A 711 -11.25 -49.25 19.18
CA LEU A 711 -12.17 -48.42 18.38
C LEU A 711 -13.06 -47.50 19.23
N GLY A 712 -12.83 -47.43 20.54
CA GLY A 712 -13.59 -46.58 21.47
C GLY A 712 -14.97 -47.13 21.83
N ILE A 713 -15.19 -48.44 21.67
CA ILE A 713 -16.44 -49.13 21.96
C ILE A 713 -16.22 -49.97 23.22
N ASP A 714 -16.82 -49.56 24.33
CA ASP A 714 -16.81 -50.34 25.56
C ASP A 714 -17.98 -51.33 25.57
N LEU A 715 -17.65 -52.61 25.36
CA LEU A 715 -18.64 -53.69 25.37
C LEU A 715 -19.13 -54.06 26.78
N GLU A 716 -18.47 -53.65 27.87
CA GLU A 716 -18.96 -53.90 29.24
C GLU A 716 -20.11 -52.95 29.62
N HIS A 717 -20.17 -51.78 28.97
CA HIS A 717 -21.24 -50.79 29.16
C HIS A 717 -22.45 -51.04 28.24
N LEU A 718 -22.30 -51.89 27.22
CA LEU A 718 -23.30 -52.27 26.22
C LEU A 718 -24.03 -53.54 26.63
#